data_AF-A0A846S9D0-F1
#
_entry.id   AF-A0A846S9D0-F1
#
_cell.length_a   1.000
_cell.length_b   1.000
_cell.length_c   1.000
_cell.angle_alpha   90.00
_cell.angle_beta   90.00
_cell.angle_gamma   90.00
#
_symmetry.space_group_name_H-M   'P 1'
#
loop_
_entity.id
_entity.type
_entity.pdbx_description
1 polymer ?
#
loop_
_entity_poly.entity_id
_entity_poly.type
_entity_poly.pdbx_seq_one_letter_code
_entity_poly.pdbx_strand_id
1 'polypeptide(L)'
;MRIVVLTIVLTSVAIFGVGTYMSQQISRGLFDTRLQSLSSQAGTIVSELRGLAPVDGQAVTQENLNSQLSSIYNRSTGAVYSLTLEPSDPNSSFSRISAGATDSDGGAAEVPVTDELRDAIGKAPTDDMLYQSVALPNGSGPGLLISQELQIPGAGQFQLYYLGDLSEQQDTLDFVQRSMLVAALVLVVLVGAVAWIVTRLVVTPVRTGAEVARLIADGDLDERMPVHGNDEIAVLGESFNDMADTLQHQIEQMERLSVLQRQFVSDVSHELRTPLTTIRAAADLIYDSRDDLDPVTARSAELLNSQAERFESLLADLLEISRYDAGAAALVAKPVDVGAVVTSVIETVSMVADQMSTNIVVHAPSSPVMAEVDRVRITRIVRNLVVNAIEHGESNPIDVYVASNAEAVAVSVRDHGVGMSEEQVEHVFDRFWRADPARKRTLGGSGLGLAISLEDAHLHNGWLQVWGKPGEGSCFRLTMPRRPDQEITSSPLPLPPRDARIQGAALVAGPLSSDGSVRIQTGSIPIVVETGQAPPTRDEYGDGGEIVRGDDAIIDDGTDTTGDTGDTGDTGETGDPVDTDATDDADGADATVGSGESETAGESETAEDSGSDGAPGNGRSAEEVEATPAADDAAHDDEAAREGGPQS
;
A
#
# COMPACT_ATOMS: atom_id res chain seq x y z
N MET A 1 -7.20 12.35 17.62
CA MET A 1 -7.37 11.75 18.96
C MET A 1 -6.14 11.01 19.48
N ARG A 2 -5.81 9.78 19.04
CA ARG A 2 -4.72 8.97 19.63
C ARG A 2 -3.39 9.72 19.83
N ILE A 3 -2.95 10.49 18.82
CA ILE A 3 -1.73 11.32 18.89
C ILE A 3 -1.79 12.31 20.06
N VAL A 4 -2.82 13.17 20.11
CA VAL A 4 -3.02 14.18 21.17
C VAL A 4 -2.97 13.56 22.58
N VAL A 5 -3.63 12.42 22.77
CA VAL A 5 -3.62 11.70 24.06
C VAL A 5 -2.21 11.21 24.40
N LEU A 6 -1.50 10.62 23.44
CA LEU A 6 -0.12 10.17 23.63
C LEU A 6 0.83 11.34 23.97
N THR A 7 0.70 12.47 23.28
CA THR A 7 1.49 13.68 23.57
C THR A 7 1.21 14.18 24.99
N ILE A 8 -0.06 14.34 25.38
CA ILE A 8 -0.43 14.79 26.73
C ILE A 8 0.10 13.83 27.81
N VAL A 9 0.02 12.51 27.61
CA VAL A 9 0.53 11.53 28.57
C VAL A 9 2.06 11.62 28.70
N LEU A 10 2.80 11.62 27.59
CA LEU A 10 4.27 11.72 27.61
C LEU A 10 4.75 13.03 28.23
N THR A 11 4.14 14.16 27.88
CA THR A 11 4.44 15.47 28.46
C THR A 11 4.10 15.52 29.95
N SER A 12 2.99 14.91 30.39
CA SER A 12 2.61 14.86 31.81
C SER A 12 3.60 14.03 32.63
N VAL A 13 4.05 12.88 32.11
CA VAL A 13 5.06 12.04 32.77
C VAL A 13 6.41 12.78 32.88
N ALA A 14 6.84 13.46 31.82
CA ALA A 14 8.06 14.26 31.83
C ALA A 14 8.00 15.41 32.83
N ILE A 15 6.89 16.17 32.86
CA ILE A 15 6.68 17.27 33.81
C ILE A 15 6.64 16.75 35.25
N PHE A 16 5.99 15.61 35.51
CA PHE A 16 5.95 14.99 36.84
C PHE A 16 7.35 14.57 37.31
N GLY A 17 8.17 13.97 36.43
CA GLY A 17 9.56 13.61 36.72
C GLY A 17 10.44 14.83 37.04
N VAL A 18 10.35 15.90 36.26
CA VAL A 18 11.11 17.14 36.51
C VAL A 18 10.61 17.86 37.78
N GLY A 19 9.29 17.95 37.99
CA GLY A 19 8.70 18.59 39.15
C GLY A 19 9.02 17.87 40.47
N THR A 20 8.98 16.54 40.49
CA THR A 20 9.38 15.75 41.68
C THR A 20 10.87 15.88 41.97
N TYR A 21 11.74 15.87 40.95
CA TYR A 21 13.18 16.13 41.11
C TYR A 21 13.46 17.53 41.68
N MET A 22 12.89 18.57 41.07
CA MET A 22 13.02 19.96 41.54
C MET A 22 12.52 20.14 42.97
N SER A 23 11.35 19.56 43.32
CA SER A 23 10.82 19.64 44.68
C SER A 23 11.74 18.97 45.69
N GLN A 24 12.36 17.83 45.38
CA GLN A 24 13.33 17.18 46.28
C GLN A 24 14.60 18.02 46.43
N GLN A 25 15.09 18.62 45.35
CA GLN A 25 16.29 19.48 45.38
C GLN A 25 16.06 20.74 46.23
N ILE A 26 14.91 21.40 46.09
CA ILE A 26 14.55 22.60 46.86
C ILE A 26 14.30 22.24 48.33
N SER A 27 13.59 21.15 48.62
CA SER A 27 13.37 20.65 49.98
C SER A 27 14.67 20.40 50.74
N ARG A 28 15.62 19.69 50.13
CA ARG A 28 16.95 19.46 50.72
C ARG A 28 17.72 20.78 50.90
N GLY A 29 17.76 21.62 49.88
CA GLY A 29 18.46 22.91 49.95
C GLY A 29 17.96 23.83 51.06
N LEU A 30 16.64 23.91 51.28
CA LEU A 30 16.05 24.65 52.40
C LEU A 30 16.39 24.01 53.76
N PHE A 31 16.27 22.69 53.89
CA PHE A 31 16.59 21.96 55.12
C PHE A 31 18.06 22.09 55.50
N ASP A 32 18.99 21.80 54.59
CA ASP A 32 20.42 21.82 54.83
C ASP A 32 20.90 23.24 55.23
N THR A 33 20.39 24.27 54.55
CA THR A 33 20.67 25.68 54.87
C THR A 33 20.15 26.06 56.26
N ARG A 34 18.94 25.62 56.63
CA ARG A 34 18.36 25.88 57.95
C ARG A 34 19.10 25.12 59.05
N LEU A 35 19.42 23.84 58.85
CA LEU A 35 20.24 23.03 59.76
C LEU A 35 21.62 23.68 59.99
N GLN A 36 22.30 24.16 58.94
CA GLN A 36 23.59 24.85 59.08
C GLN A 36 23.47 26.21 59.79
N SER A 37 22.37 26.95 59.59
CA SER A 37 22.11 28.21 60.31
C SER A 37 21.83 27.98 61.79
N LEU A 38 20.96 27.02 62.12
CA LEU A 38 20.55 26.74 63.50
C LEU A 38 21.67 26.09 64.31
N SER A 39 22.51 25.24 63.71
CA SER A 39 23.69 24.66 64.37
C SER A 39 24.78 25.70 64.66
N SER A 40 25.03 26.64 63.73
CA SER A 40 25.94 27.77 63.95
C SER A 40 25.47 28.68 65.10
N GLN A 41 24.16 28.92 65.19
CA GLN A 41 23.55 29.63 66.32
C GLN A 41 23.69 28.85 67.64
N ALA A 42 23.38 27.55 67.65
CA ALA A 42 23.54 26.68 68.83
C ALA A 42 24.99 26.67 69.33
N GLY A 43 25.99 26.48 68.47
CA GLY A 43 27.40 26.53 68.85
C GLY A 43 27.85 27.89 69.40
N THR A 44 27.26 28.99 68.91
CA THR A 44 27.48 30.34 69.44
C THR A 44 26.90 30.48 70.85
N ILE A 45 25.68 29.97 71.07
CA ILE A 45 24.99 29.96 72.38
C ILE A 45 25.77 29.11 73.39
N VAL A 46 26.22 27.91 73.00
CA VAL A 46 27.04 27.03 73.85
C VAL A 46 28.37 27.70 74.20
N SER A 47 28.97 28.44 73.28
CA SER A 47 30.20 29.23 73.55
C SER A 47 29.96 30.36 74.55
N GLU A 48 28.83 31.09 74.46
CA GLU A 48 28.46 32.13 75.42
C GLU A 48 28.15 31.55 76.81
N LEU A 49 27.43 30.43 76.89
CA LEU A 49 27.13 29.72 78.14
C LEU A 49 28.39 29.13 78.81
N ARG A 50 29.33 28.58 78.04
CA ARG A 50 30.66 28.14 78.54
C ARG A 50 31.51 29.32 79.00
N GLY A 51 31.27 30.53 78.47
CA GLY A 51 31.93 31.78 78.88
C GLY A 51 31.46 32.34 80.23
N LEU A 52 30.42 31.78 80.85
CA LEU A 52 29.90 32.21 82.15
C LEU A 52 30.84 31.82 83.31
N ALA A 53 31.86 32.64 83.54
CA ALA A 53 32.69 32.55 84.73
C ALA A 53 31.99 33.17 85.97
N PRO A 54 32.16 32.60 87.18
CA PRO A 54 31.61 33.17 88.41
C PRO A 54 32.28 34.51 88.76
N VAL A 55 31.53 35.60 88.60
CA VAL A 55 31.96 36.96 88.96
C VAL A 55 32.01 37.12 90.48
N ASP A 56 33.05 37.80 90.99
CA ASP A 56 33.27 38.10 92.42
C ASP A 56 33.15 36.91 93.39
N GLY A 57 33.40 35.69 92.90
CA GLY A 57 33.37 34.47 93.70
C GLY A 57 31.97 34.01 94.12
N GLN A 58 30.91 34.61 93.58
CA GLN A 58 29.55 34.11 93.79
C GLN A 58 29.29 32.85 92.96
N ALA A 59 28.60 31.87 93.54
CA ALA A 59 28.14 30.71 92.80
C ALA A 59 27.11 31.13 91.73
N VAL A 60 27.13 30.46 90.58
CA VAL A 60 26.13 30.67 89.52
C VAL A 60 24.76 30.26 90.05
N THR A 61 23.79 31.18 90.07
CA THR A 61 22.42 30.89 90.54
C THR A 61 21.51 30.49 89.37
N GLN A 62 20.40 29.82 89.68
CA GLN A 62 19.37 29.52 88.69
C GLN A 62 18.77 30.81 88.08
N GLU A 63 18.67 31.89 88.86
CA GLU A 63 18.17 33.19 88.38
C GLU A 63 19.15 33.84 87.38
N ASN A 64 20.46 33.73 87.62
CA ASN A 64 21.50 34.20 86.69
C ASN A 64 21.45 33.40 85.37
N LEU A 65 21.29 32.06 85.43
CA LEU A 65 21.15 31.25 84.22
C LEU A 65 19.84 31.54 83.48
N ASN A 66 18.72 31.67 84.19
CA ASN A 66 17.42 31.94 83.57
C ASN A 66 17.36 33.33 82.90
N SER A 67 17.91 34.36 83.55
CA SER A 67 18.00 35.70 82.97
C SER A 67 18.98 35.74 81.79
N GLN A 68 20.12 35.05 81.85
CA GLN A 68 21.04 34.93 80.72
C GLN A 68 20.39 34.19 79.54
N LEU A 69 19.73 33.03 79.78
CA LEU A 69 19.05 32.24 78.75
C LEU A 69 17.89 33.02 78.10
N SER A 70 17.14 33.78 78.91
CA SER A 70 16.12 34.72 78.42
C SER A 70 16.71 35.85 77.59
N SER A 71 17.90 36.36 77.95
CA SER A 71 18.61 37.37 77.15
C SER A 71 19.16 36.79 75.84
N ILE A 72 19.59 35.52 75.84
CA ILE A 72 19.99 34.79 74.63
C ILE A 72 18.79 34.64 73.70
N TYR A 73 17.67 34.13 74.20
CA TYR A 73 16.43 33.98 73.42
C TYR A 73 15.94 35.33 72.87
N ASN A 74 15.84 36.37 73.69
CA ASN A 74 15.38 37.70 73.27
C ASN A 74 16.33 38.43 72.31
N ARG A 75 17.61 38.03 72.21
CA ARG A 75 18.56 38.50 71.19
C ARG A 75 18.52 37.64 69.92
N SER A 76 18.01 36.41 69.98
CA SER A 76 17.89 35.54 68.81
C SER A 76 16.69 35.96 67.94
N THR A 77 16.96 36.37 66.69
CA THR A 77 15.93 36.91 65.79
C THR A 77 15.08 35.79 65.19
N GLY A 78 13.97 35.47 65.87
CA GLY A 78 12.80 34.77 65.29
C GLY A 78 13.00 33.32 64.82
N ALA A 79 14.18 32.74 65.00
CA ALA A 79 14.51 31.38 64.53
C ALA A 79 14.40 30.29 65.61
N VAL A 80 14.28 30.69 66.88
CA VAL A 80 14.20 29.80 68.04
C VAL A 80 12.77 29.75 68.54
N TYR A 81 12.20 28.55 68.61
CA TYR A 81 10.89 28.29 69.22
C TYR A 81 11.03 28.17 70.74
N SER A 82 11.98 27.35 71.20
CA SER A 82 12.35 27.26 72.61
C SER A 82 13.82 26.85 72.79
N LEU A 83 14.41 27.30 73.90
CA LEU A 83 15.78 27.00 74.31
C LEU A 83 15.74 26.50 75.75
N THR A 84 16.11 25.24 75.97
CA THR A 84 15.99 24.57 77.27
C THR A 84 17.32 24.00 77.74
N LEU A 85 17.72 24.32 78.96
CA LEU A 85 18.80 23.70 79.69
C LEU A 85 18.22 22.68 80.68
N GLU A 86 18.68 21.45 80.62
CA GLU A 86 18.33 20.36 81.53
C GLU A 86 19.60 19.84 82.21
N PRO A 87 19.68 19.76 83.55
CA PRO A 87 20.88 19.27 84.22
C PRO A 87 21.08 17.76 83.97
N SER A 88 22.32 17.36 83.66
CA SER A 88 22.64 15.94 83.38
C SER A 88 22.65 15.07 84.66
N ASP A 89 22.86 15.67 85.83
CA ASP A 89 22.80 14.98 87.14
C ASP A 89 21.43 15.18 87.80
N PRO A 90 20.66 14.10 88.09
CA PRO A 90 19.37 14.21 88.79
C PRO A 90 19.47 14.69 90.25
N ASN A 91 20.67 14.82 90.81
CA ASN A 91 20.93 15.41 92.14
C ASN A 91 21.34 16.89 92.07
N SER A 92 21.31 17.51 90.88
CA SER A 92 21.66 18.92 90.67
C SER A 92 20.79 19.87 91.49
N SER A 93 21.38 20.98 91.93
CA SER A 93 20.67 22.07 92.63
C SER A 93 19.88 23.00 91.70
N PHE A 94 19.88 22.73 90.39
CA PHE A 94 19.14 23.47 89.37
C PHE A 94 17.99 22.61 88.86
N SER A 95 16.81 23.19 88.62
CA SER A 95 15.79 22.53 87.79
C SER A 95 16.05 22.76 86.30
N ARG A 96 15.26 22.11 85.43
CA ARG A 96 15.13 22.50 84.02
C ARG A 96 14.86 24.02 83.92
N ILE A 97 15.56 24.70 83.00
CA ILE A 97 15.45 26.14 82.72
C ILE A 97 15.10 26.30 81.25
N SER A 98 14.11 27.12 80.91
CA SER A 98 13.65 27.30 79.53
C SER A 98 13.42 28.77 79.20
N ALA A 99 13.80 29.19 78.01
CA ALA A 99 13.43 30.48 77.42
C ALA A 99 12.74 30.26 76.06
N GLY A 100 11.62 30.95 75.84
CA GLY A 100 10.88 30.93 74.57
C GLY A 100 9.41 30.60 74.75
N ALA A 101 8.87 29.78 73.85
CA ALA A 101 7.49 29.34 73.90
C ALA A 101 7.11 28.75 75.27
N THR A 102 5.90 29.08 75.72
CA THR A 102 5.27 28.54 76.93
C THR A 102 4.05 27.71 76.55
N ASP A 103 3.79 26.63 77.27
CA ASP A 103 2.61 25.81 77.08
C ASP A 103 1.33 26.49 77.60
N SER A 104 0.18 25.87 77.32
CA SER A 104 -1.17 26.40 77.60
C SER A 104 -1.40 26.85 79.06
N ASP A 105 -0.73 26.22 80.03
CA ASP A 105 -0.79 26.56 81.46
C ASP A 105 0.23 27.65 81.90
N GLY A 106 0.94 28.27 80.95
CA GLY A 106 2.00 29.26 81.21
C GLY A 106 3.33 28.66 81.67
N GLY A 107 3.48 27.33 81.59
CA GLY A 107 4.71 26.61 81.90
C GLY A 107 5.74 26.62 80.75
N ALA A 108 6.93 26.09 81.03
CA ALA A 108 7.95 25.81 80.02
C ALA A 108 7.40 24.85 78.95
N ALA A 109 7.51 25.19 77.66
CA ALA A 109 7.06 24.29 76.59
C ALA A 109 7.79 22.94 76.65
N GLU A 110 7.04 21.82 76.63
CA GLU A 110 7.64 20.49 76.65
C GLU A 110 8.50 20.26 75.39
N VAL A 111 9.79 19.94 75.60
CA VAL A 111 10.70 19.61 74.50
C VAL A 111 10.38 18.20 74.00
N PRO A 112 10.05 17.99 72.71
CA PRO A 112 9.70 16.68 72.16
C PRO A 112 10.95 15.81 71.93
N VAL A 113 11.57 15.36 73.03
CA VAL A 113 12.75 14.48 73.01
C VAL A 113 12.30 13.03 72.84
N THR A 114 12.50 12.47 71.65
CA THR A 114 12.25 11.04 71.40
C THR A 114 13.18 10.15 72.22
N ASP A 115 12.75 8.92 72.49
CA ASP A 115 13.59 7.93 73.18
C ASP A 115 14.87 7.64 72.37
N GLU A 116 14.80 7.60 71.03
CA GLU A 116 15.97 7.44 70.15
C GLU A 116 17.00 8.56 70.34
N LEU A 117 16.56 9.82 70.43
CA LEU A 117 17.46 10.95 70.67
C LEU A 117 18.06 10.90 72.08
N ARG A 118 17.28 10.50 73.09
CA ARG A 118 17.78 10.31 74.47
C ARG A 118 18.83 9.18 74.53
N ASP A 119 18.59 8.09 73.80
CA ASP A 119 19.52 6.97 73.66
C ASP A 119 20.75 7.34 72.82
N ALA A 120 20.67 8.32 71.92
CA ALA A 120 21.81 8.85 71.18
C ALA A 120 22.66 9.81 72.01
N ILE A 121 22.04 10.71 72.78
CA ILE A 121 22.72 11.62 73.72
C ILE A 121 23.57 10.81 74.71
N GLY A 122 23.02 9.75 75.30
CA GLY A 122 23.73 8.86 76.23
C GLY A 122 24.87 8.01 75.62
N LYS A 123 25.13 8.13 74.31
CA LYS A 123 26.21 7.44 73.58
C LYS A 123 27.16 8.39 72.84
N ALA A 124 26.83 9.69 72.77
CA ALA A 124 27.63 10.69 72.08
C ALA A 124 28.86 11.11 72.92
N PRO A 125 29.97 11.50 72.30
CA PRO A 125 31.02 12.26 72.97
C PRO A 125 30.47 13.57 73.55
N THR A 126 30.91 13.94 74.75
CA THR A 126 30.72 15.31 75.25
C THR A 126 31.31 16.29 74.23
N ASP A 127 30.53 17.33 73.87
CA ASP A 127 30.74 18.31 72.79
C ASP A 127 30.19 17.95 71.39
N ASP A 128 29.79 16.69 71.10
CA ASP A 128 29.09 16.38 69.84
C ASP A 128 27.65 16.95 69.84
N MET A 129 27.22 17.44 68.66
CA MET A 129 25.93 18.08 68.46
C MET A 129 25.01 17.18 67.60
N LEU A 130 23.92 16.71 68.22
CA LEU A 130 22.90 15.87 67.59
C LEU A 130 21.73 16.71 67.08
N TYR A 131 21.00 16.20 66.08
CA TYR A 131 19.78 16.85 65.58
C TYR A 131 18.70 15.82 65.19
N GLN A 132 17.43 16.21 65.34
CA GLN A 132 16.26 15.41 64.95
C GLN A 132 15.14 16.34 64.44
N SER A 133 14.45 15.94 63.38
CA SER A 133 13.21 16.60 62.96
C SER A 133 12.05 16.17 63.87
N VAL A 134 11.30 17.14 64.38
CA VAL A 134 10.22 16.96 65.36
C VAL A 134 8.99 17.77 64.94
N ALA A 135 7.81 17.46 65.48
CA ALA A 135 6.68 18.39 65.44
C ALA A 135 6.86 19.46 66.53
N LEU A 136 6.53 20.72 66.22
CA LEU A 136 6.52 21.77 67.24
C LEU A 136 5.38 21.54 68.24
N PRO A 137 5.59 21.81 69.54
CA PRO A 137 4.51 21.85 70.54
C PRO A 137 3.32 22.70 70.08
N ASN A 138 2.14 22.37 70.57
CA ASN A 138 0.88 23.02 70.20
C ASN A 138 0.52 22.93 68.69
N GLY A 139 1.25 22.13 67.90
CA GLY A 139 0.95 21.86 66.48
C GLY A 139 1.35 22.97 65.51
N SER A 140 2.25 23.87 65.91
CA SER A 140 2.59 25.08 65.14
C SER A 140 3.28 24.84 63.79
N GLY A 141 3.86 23.65 63.57
CA GLY A 141 4.55 23.30 62.32
C GLY A 141 5.58 22.18 62.51
N PRO A 142 6.38 21.87 61.46
CA PRO A 142 7.62 21.12 61.62
C PRO A 142 8.66 21.95 62.39
N GLY A 143 9.55 21.28 63.11
CA GLY A 143 10.65 21.88 63.85
C GLY A 143 11.92 21.04 63.79
N LEU A 144 13.04 21.65 64.16
CA LEU A 144 14.35 21.00 64.22
C LEU A 144 14.88 21.09 65.65
N LEU A 145 14.92 19.95 66.34
CA LEU A 145 15.51 19.84 67.67
C LEU A 145 17.01 19.56 67.51
N ILE A 146 17.84 20.49 67.95
CA ILE A 146 19.29 20.35 68.07
C ILE A 146 19.61 20.14 69.56
N SER A 147 20.53 19.23 69.87
CA SER A 147 20.93 18.93 71.25
C SER A 147 22.44 18.74 71.40
N GLN A 148 23.02 19.31 72.45
CA GLN A 148 24.46 19.27 72.72
C GLN A 148 24.71 19.29 74.23
N GLU A 149 25.63 18.46 74.73
CA GLU A 149 26.06 18.51 76.14
C GLU A 149 27.06 19.67 76.36
N LEU A 150 26.91 20.41 77.46
CA LEU A 150 27.85 21.44 77.86
C LEU A 150 28.10 21.50 79.37
N GLN A 151 29.35 21.75 79.74
CA GLN A 151 29.78 22.03 81.09
C GLN A 151 29.71 23.55 81.34
N ILE A 152 28.88 24.00 82.29
CA ILE A 152 28.88 25.39 82.77
C ILE A 152 29.83 25.50 83.98
N PRO A 153 30.84 26.39 83.95
CA PRO A 153 31.71 26.64 85.10
C PRO A 153 30.91 27.04 86.35
N GLY A 154 31.03 26.28 87.43
CA GLY A 154 30.35 26.57 88.69
C GLY A 154 28.85 26.27 88.76
N ALA A 155 28.24 25.67 87.71
CA ALA A 155 26.85 25.20 87.74
C ALA A 155 26.67 23.70 87.41
N GLY A 156 27.59 23.07 86.67
CA GLY A 156 27.55 21.62 86.40
C GLY A 156 27.41 21.26 84.92
N GLN A 157 27.06 20.00 84.63
CA GLN A 157 26.76 19.51 83.30
C GLN A 157 25.28 19.74 82.97
N PHE A 158 25.01 20.25 81.77
CA PHE A 158 23.68 20.46 81.24
C PHE A 158 23.58 19.95 79.81
N GLN A 159 22.46 19.32 79.48
CA GLN A 159 22.04 19.15 78.10
C GLN A 159 21.34 20.44 77.64
N LEU A 160 21.83 21.03 76.55
CA LEU A 160 21.11 22.07 75.83
C LEU A 160 20.19 21.41 74.80
N TYR A 161 18.94 21.85 74.78
CA TYR A 161 17.99 21.61 73.71
C TYR A 161 17.64 22.94 73.06
N TYR A 162 17.94 23.05 71.77
CA TYR A 162 17.64 24.19 70.92
C TYR A 162 16.58 23.73 69.92
N LEU A 163 15.34 24.21 70.04
CA LEU A 163 14.25 23.88 69.13
C LEU A 163 14.06 25.04 68.14
N GLY A 164 14.45 24.81 66.89
CA GLY A 164 14.28 25.77 65.80
C GLY A 164 12.97 25.57 65.05
N ASP A 165 12.34 26.67 64.65
CA ASP A 165 11.14 26.67 63.80
C ASP A 165 11.52 26.43 62.32
N LEU A 166 10.73 25.61 61.61
CA LEU A 166 10.86 25.33 60.17
C LEU A 166 9.65 25.82 59.35
N SER A 167 8.66 26.45 59.97
CA SER A 167 7.38 26.84 59.34
C SER A 167 7.57 27.80 58.16
N GLU A 168 8.48 28.78 58.27
CA GLU A 168 8.87 29.68 57.17
C GLU A 168 9.46 28.91 55.95
N GLN A 169 10.21 27.84 56.20
CA GLN A 169 10.78 26.99 55.15
C GLN A 169 9.70 26.07 54.54
N GLN A 170 8.71 25.63 55.34
CA GLN A 170 7.54 24.89 54.87
C GLN A 170 6.63 25.76 54.01
N ASP A 171 6.29 26.97 54.44
CA ASP A 171 5.52 27.97 53.66
C ASP A 171 6.20 28.29 52.33
N THR A 172 7.54 28.45 52.34
CA THR A 172 8.35 28.66 51.13
C THR A 172 8.26 27.45 50.19
N LEU A 173 8.35 26.24 50.73
CA LEU A 173 8.26 24.99 49.96
C LEU A 173 6.86 24.78 49.37
N ASP A 174 5.80 25.02 50.13
CA ASP A 174 4.42 24.89 49.69
C ASP A 174 4.04 25.95 48.64
N PHE A 175 4.53 27.19 48.81
CA PHE A 175 4.42 28.23 47.79
C PHE A 175 5.10 27.81 46.48
N VAL A 176 6.35 27.31 46.55
CA VAL A 176 7.09 26.83 45.38
C VAL A 176 6.38 25.64 44.73
N GLN A 177 5.99 24.60 45.48
CA GLN A 177 5.26 23.45 44.95
C GLN A 177 3.95 23.86 44.28
N ARG A 178 3.15 24.73 44.92
CA ARG A 178 1.90 25.24 44.35
C ARG A 178 2.15 26.03 43.06
N SER A 179 3.22 26.85 43.00
CA SER A 179 3.60 27.57 41.79
C SER A 179 4.01 26.61 40.65
N MET A 180 4.74 25.54 40.97
CA MET A 180 5.13 24.51 40.01
C MET A 180 3.93 23.69 39.50
N LEU A 181 2.97 23.36 40.37
CA LEU A 181 1.74 22.67 39.96
C LEU A 181 0.87 23.52 39.02
N VAL A 182 0.76 24.84 39.27
CA VAL A 182 0.06 25.75 38.37
C VAL A 182 0.79 25.87 37.02
N ALA A 183 2.12 26.03 37.03
CA ALA A 183 2.93 26.08 35.81
C ALA A 183 2.85 24.77 35.00
N ALA A 184 2.90 23.62 35.67
CA ALA A 184 2.72 22.31 35.08
C ALA A 184 1.36 22.16 34.39
N LEU A 185 0.27 22.55 35.06
CA LEU A 185 -1.08 22.47 34.49
C LEU A 185 -1.23 23.38 33.26
N VAL A 186 -0.73 24.62 33.34
CA VAL A 186 -0.74 25.56 32.19
C VAL A 186 0.05 24.99 31.01
N LEU A 187 1.21 24.38 31.26
CA LEU A 187 2.04 23.77 30.22
C LEU A 187 1.37 22.54 29.57
N VAL A 188 0.73 21.67 30.35
CA VAL A 188 -0.02 20.52 29.82
C VAL A 188 -1.21 20.98 28.96
N VAL A 189 -1.95 22.00 29.42
CA VAL A 189 -3.07 22.58 28.64
C VAL A 189 -2.57 23.20 27.33
N LEU A 190 -1.47 23.96 27.37
CA LEU A 190 -0.87 24.58 26.18
C LEU A 190 -0.40 23.53 25.17
N VAL A 191 0.35 22.51 25.60
CA VAL A 191 0.81 21.42 24.72
C VAL A 191 -0.37 20.62 24.17
N GLY A 192 -1.39 20.34 24.98
CA GLY A 192 -2.62 19.68 24.54
C GLY A 192 -3.38 20.48 23.48
N ALA A 193 -3.49 21.80 23.66
CA ALA A 193 -4.12 22.70 22.69
C ALA A 193 -3.35 22.76 21.36
N VAL A 194 -2.02 22.91 21.40
CA VAL A 194 -1.17 22.89 20.19
C VAL A 194 -1.27 21.54 19.47
N ALA A 195 -1.19 20.43 20.20
CA ALA A 195 -1.34 19.10 19.61
C ALA A 195 -2.72 18.87 18.98
N TRP A 196 -3.80 19.40 19.58
CA TRP A 196 -5.15 19.37 19.02
C TRP A 196 -5.27 20.22 17.75
N ILE A 197 -4.73 21.44 17.74
CA ILE A 197 -4.69 22.34 16.57
C ILE A 197 -3.95 21.66 15.42
N VAL A 198 -2.72 21.18 15.63
CA VAL A 198 -1.91 20.51 14.59
C VAL A 198 -2.58 19.24 14.08
N THR A 199 -3.21 18.46 14.97
CA THR A 199 -3.98 17.27 14.56
C THR A 199 -5.15 17.66 13.65
N ARG A 200 -5.85 18.76 13.94
CA ARG A 200 -7.03 19.20 13.18
C ARG A 200 -6.66 19.86 11.85
N LEU A 201 -5.64 20.71 11.82
CA LEU A 201 -5.24 21.47 10.63
C LEU A 201 -4.41 20.64 9.63
N VAL A 202 -3.52 19.77 10.12
CA VAL A 202 -2.56 19.05 9.24
C VAL A 202 -2.90 17.57 9.13
N VAL A 203 -3.07 16.87 10.26
CA VAL A 203 -3.16 15.40 10.25
C VAL A 203 -4.51 14.91 9.70
N THR A 204 -5.61 15.62 9.96
CA THR A 204 -6.93 15.22 9.47
C THR A 204 -7.07 15.37 7.94
N PRO A 205 -6.78 16.53 7.30
CA PRO A 205 -6.93 16.67 5.84
C PRO A 205 -6.03 15.71 5.05
N VAL A 206 -4.76 15.54 5.46
CA VAL A 206 -3.83 14.61 4.82
C VAL A 206 -4.34 13.17 4.88
N ARG A 207 -4.99 12.77 5.99
CA ARG A 207 -5.64 11.46 6.07
C ARG A 207 -6.84 11.35 5.13
N THR A 208 -7.70 12.37 5.07
CA THR A 208 -8.86 12.37 4.17
C THR A 208 -8.43 12.28 2.71
N GLY A 209 -7.40 13.00 2.28
CA GLY A 209 -6.83 12.87 0.94
C GLY A 209 -6.28 11.48 0.65
N ALA A 210 -5.63 10.83 1.61
CA ALA A 210 -5.17 9.45 1.49
C ALA A 210 -6.29 8.39 1.49
N GLU A 211 -7.52 8.77 1.88
CA GLU A 211 -8.72 7.93 1.80
C GLU A 211 -9.45 8.16 0.47
N VAL A 212 -9.65 9.40 0.03
CA VAL A 212 -10.20 9.75 -1.31
C VAL A 212 -9.32 9.22 -2.44
N ALA A 213 -7.99 9.31 -2.32
CA ALA A 213 -7.05 8.78 -3.31
C ALA A 213 -7.11 7.25 -3.49
N ARG A 214 -7.72 6.52 -2.55
CA ARG A 214 -7.99 5.08 -2.71
C ARG A 214 -9.30 4.84 -3.44
N LEU A 215 -10.36 5.59 -3.10
CA LEU A 215 -11.65 5.51 -3.79
C LEU A 215 -11.48 5.76 -5.31
N ILE A 216 -10.75 6.81 -5.68
CA ILE A 216 -10.39 7.11 -7.08
C ILE A 216 -9.56 6.00 -7.73
N ALA A 217 -8.64 5.35 -6.99
CA ALA A 217 -7.83 4.24 -7.50
C ALA A 217 -8.62 2.92 -7.62
N ASP A 218 -9.65 2.72 -6.79
CA ASP A 218 -10.60 1.60 -6.85
C ASP A 218 -11.72 1.85 -7.90
N GLY A 219 -11.75 3.01 -8.55
CA GLY A 219 -12.62 3.36 -9.68
C GLY A 219 -13.77 4.33 -9.36
N ASP A 220 -13.88 4.82 -8.13
CA ASP A 220 -14.88 5.81 -7.72
C ASP A 220 -14.37 7.23 -8.03
N LEU A 221 -14.63 7.67 -9.27
CA LEU A 221 -14.10 8.91 -9.84
C LEU A 221 -14.91 10.17 -9.49
N ASP A 222 -16.04 10.06 -8.78
CA ASP A 222 -16.88 11.22 -8.42
C ASP A 222 -16.51 11.84 -7.05
N GLU A 223 -15.73 11.12 -6.22
CA GLU A 223 -15.25 11.62 -4.94
C GLU A 223 -14.21 12.76 -5.08
N ARG A 224 -14.22 13.73 -4.15
CA ARG A 224 -13.39 14.95 -4.20
C ARG A 224 -12.84 15.34 -2.83
N MET A 225 -11.64 15.92 -2.81
CA MET A 225 -11.05 16.44 -1.57
C MET A 225 -11.77 17.71 -1.09
N PRO A 226 -12.12 17.81 0.21
CA PRO A 226 -12.88 18.94 0.77
C PRO A 226 -11.97 20.16 1.01
N VAL A 227 -11.81 21.01 0.00
CA VAL A 227 -11.03 22.26 0.06
C VAL A 227 -11.62 23.23 1.11
N HIS A 228 -10.77 23.73 2.01
CA HIS A 228 -11.16 24.68 3.06
C HIS A 228 -10.03 25.69 3.33
N GLY A 229 -10.32 26.98 3.23
CA GLY A 229 -9.32 28.04 3.46
C GLY A 229 -8.44 28.31 2.24
N ASN A 230 -7.33 29.03 2.47
CA ASN A 230 -6.42 29.52 1.42
C ASN A 230 -4.95 29.22 1.79
N ASP A 231 -4.68 28.04 2.35
CA ASP A 231 -3.34 27.59 2.76
C ASP A 231 -2.78 26.51 1.83
N GLU A 232 -1.59 25.99 2.12
CA GLU A 232 -0.95 24.95 1.32
C GLU A 232 -1.73 23.62 1.29
N ILE A 233 -2.64 23.39 2.24
CA ILE A 233 -3.53 22.21 2.26
C ILE A 233 -4.73 22.45 1.35
N ALA A 234 -5.27 23.67 1.29
CA ALA A 234 -6.30 24.05 0.31
C ALA A 234 -5.77 23.90 -1.13
N VAL A 235 -4.58 24.44 -1.42
CA VAL A 235 -3.93 24.33 -2.76
C VAL A 235 -3.67 22.86 -3.13
N LEU A 236 -3.30 22.01 -2.17
CA LEU A 236 -3.17 20.56 -2.39
C LEU A 236 -4.53 19.90 -2.68
N GLY A 237 -5.60 20.36 -2.04
CA GLY A 237 -6.97 19.93 -2.30
C GLY A 237 -7.45 20.29 -3.72
N GLU A 238 -7.21 21.53 -4.13
CA GLU A 238 -7.50 22.02 -5.49
C GLU A 238 -6.72 21.22 -6.54
N SER A 239 -5.39 21.12 -6.38
CA SER A 239 -4.50 20.39 -7.31
C SER A 239 -4.85 18.89 -7.44
N PHE A 240 -5.43 18.30 -6.40
CA PHE A 240 -5.92 16.93 -6.41
C PHE A 240 -7.27 16.79 -7.13
N ASN A 241 -8.17 17.74 -6.94
CA ASN A 241 -9.47 17.77 -7.62
C ASN A 241 -9.29 18.02 -9.14
N ASP A 242 -8.38 18.93 -9.53
CA ASP A 242 -7.98 19.13 -10.94
C ASP A 242 -7.45 17.84 -11.58
N MET A 243 -6.71 17.02 -10.82
CA MET A 243 -6.21 15.72 -11.27
C MET A 243 -7.34 14.70 -11.44
N ALA A 244 -8.30 14.65 -10.51
CA ALA A 244 -9.48 13.79 -10.59
C ALA A 244 -10.34 14.15 -11.80
N ASP A 245 -10.68 15.43 -11.97
CA ASP A 245 -11.43 15.96 -13.11
C ASP A 245 -10.73 15.64 -14.45
N THR A 246 -9.40 15.75 -14.49
CA THR A 246 -8.59 15.42 -15.67
C THR A 246 -8.64 13.92 -16.01
N LEU A 247 -8.54 13.04 -15.00
CA LEU A 247 -8.62 11.60 -15.19
C LEU A 247 -10.02 11.16 -15.65
N GLN A 248 -11.08 11.70 -15.04
CA GLN A 248 -12.47 11.46 -15.43
C GLN A 248 -12.70 11.86 -16.89
N HIS A 249 -12.30 13.08 -17.29
CA HIS A 249 -12.39 13.52 -18.69
C HIS A 249 -11.60 12.63 -19.67
N GLN A 250 -10.42 12.13 -19.29
CA GLN A 250 -9.65 11.24 -20.15
C GLN A 250 -10.33 9.88 -20.32
N ILE A 251 -10.93 9.33 -19.26
CA ILE A 251 -11.65 8.05 -19.30
C ILE A 251 -12.92 8.17 -20.14
N GLU A 252 -13.72 9.22 -19.95
CA GLU A 252 -14.90 9.51 -20.79
C GLU A 252 -14.53 9.70 -22.26
N GLN A 253 -13.40 10.38 -22.55
CA GLN A 253 -12.90 10.53 -23.92
C GLN A 253 -12.48 9.19 -24.54
N MET A 254 -11.79 8.33 -23.78
CA MET A 254 -11.39 7.00 -24.25
C MET A 254 -12.59 6.08 -24.52
N GLU A 255 -13.59 6.06 -23.63
CA GLU A 255 -14.81 5.30 -23.84
C GLU A 255 -15.57 5.81 -25.08
N ARG A 256 -15.76 7.12 -25.19
CA ARG A 256 -16.44 7.75 -26.33
C ARG A 256 -15.73 7.48 -27.65
N LEU A 257 -14.39 7.52 -27.67
CA LEU A 257 -13.60 7.15 -28.85
C LEU A 257 -13.76 5.66 -29.19
N SER A 258 -13.77 4.77 -28.20
CA SER A 258 -14.00 3.33 -28.41
C SER A 258 -15.38 3.06 -29.02
N VAL A 259 -16.44 3.68 -28.50
CA VAL A 259 -17.81 3.56 -29.05
C VAL A 259 -17.87 4.08 -30.49
N LEU A 260 -17.29 5.24 -30.77
CA LEU A 260 -17.24 5.81 -32.12
C LEU A 260 -16.44 4.93 -33.10
N GLN A 261 -15.33 4.35 -32.67
CA GLN A 261 -14.52 3.43 -33.48
C GLN A 261 -15.32 2.15 -33.81
N ARG A 262 -15.99 1.54 -32.81
CA ARG A 262 -16.84 0.36 -33.01
C ARG A 262 -17.99 0.64 -33.98
N GLN A 263 -18.65 1.79 -33.84
CA GLN A 263 -19.73 2.19 -34.75
C GLN A 263 -19.18 2.42 -36.16
N PHE A 264 -18.10 3.21 -36.32
CA PHE A 264 -17.51 3.50 -37.63
C PHE A 264 -17.14 2.23 -38.40
N VAL A 265 -16.52 1.25 -37.74
CA VAL A 265 -16.17 -0.04 -38.37
C VAL A 265 -17.42 -0.84 -38.78
N SER A 266 -18.49 -0.79 -37.98
CA SER A 266 -19.78 -1.40 -38.32
C SER A 266 -20.42 -0.72 -39.54
N ASP A 267 -20.55 0.61 -39.52
CA ASP A 267 -21.21 1.38 -40.58
C ASP A 267 -20.45 1.23 -41.91
N VAL A 268 -19.12 1.36 -41.89
CA VAL A 268 -18.26 1.11 -43.07
C VAL A 268 -18.37 -0.33 -43.57
N SER A 269 -18.55 -1.33 -42.69
CA SER A 269 -18.77 -2.72 -43.11
C SER A 269 -20.06 -2.92 -43.91
N HIS A 270 -21.11 -2.17 -43.58
CA HIS A 270 -22.40 -2.23 -44.28
C HIS A 270 -22.39 -1.41 -45.60
N GLU A 271 -21.84 -0.20 -45.55
CA GLU A 271 -21.74 0.70 -46.71
C GLU A 271 -20.81 0.16 -47.81
N LEU A 272 -19.76 -0.58 -47.48
CA LEU A 272 -18.88 -1.20 -48.49
C LEU A 272 -19.39 -2.55 -49.01
N ARG A 273 -20.11 -3.34 -48.19
CA ARG A 273 -20.66 -4.65 -48.63
C ARG A 273 -21.74 -4.49 -49.69
N THR A 274 -22.68 -3.56 -49.51
CA THR A 274 -23.85 -3.39 -50.40
C THR A 274 -23.49 -3.09 -51.88
N PRO A 275 -22.64 -2.10 -52.22
CA PRO A 275 -22.21 -1.87 -53.60
C PRO A 275 -21.35 -3.03 -54.12
N LEU A 276 -20.55 -3.67 -53.27
CA LEU A 276 -19.72 -4.80 -53.68
C LEU A 276 -20.55 -6.03 -54.07
N THR A 277 -21.59 -6.39 -53.31
CA THR A 277 -22.54 -7.45 -53.71
C THR A 277 -23.20 -7.14 -55.06
N THR A 278 -23.44 -5.86 -55.36
CA THR A 278 -24.00 -5.42 -56.66
C THR A 278 -22.97 -5.56 -57.79
N ILE A 279 -21.72 -5.16 -57.56
CA ILE A 279 -20.60 -5.34 -58.50
C ILE A 279 -20.35 -6.83 -58.78
N ARG A 280 -20.38 -7.66 -57.73
CA ARG A 280 -20.22 -9.11 -57.84
C ARG A 280 -21.36 -9.74 -58.62
N ALA A 281 -22.61 -9.43 -58.32
CA ALA A 281 -23.75 -9.96 -59.08
C ALA A 281 -23.69 -9.59 -60.59
N ALA A 282 -23.17 -8.40 -60.92
CA ALA A 282 -22.90 -8.02 -62.31
C ALA A 282 -21.71 -8.78 -62.92
N ALA A 283 -20.64 -9.04 -62.16
CA ALA A 283 -19.49 -9.83 -62.58
C ALA A 283 -19.87 -11.30 -62.84
N ASP A 284 -20.62 -11.92 -61.93
CA ASP A 284 -21.12 -13.30 -62.05
C ASP A 284 -22.03 -13.44 -63.28
N LEU A 285 -22.95 -12.51 -63.54
CA LEU A 285 -23.78 -12.51 -64.77
C LEU A 285 -22.96 -12.44 -66.06
N ILE A 286 -21.88 -11.66 -66.10
CA ILE A 286 -20.99 -11.55 -67.25
C ILE A 286 -20.11 -12.82 -67.38
N TYR A 287 -19.73 -13.42 -66.26
CA TYR A 287 -18.94 -14.65 -66.19
C TYR A 287 -19.73 -15.90 -66.61
N ASP A 288 -21.00 -16.01 -66.22
CA ASP A 288 -21.89 -17.08 -66.68
C ASP A 288 -22.17 -16.96 -68.18
N SER A 289 -22.26 -15.73 -68.70
CA SER A 289 -22.45 -15.45 -70.13
C SER A 289 -21.18 -15.65 -70.99
N ARG A 290 -20.02 -15.96 -70.39
CA ARG A 290 -18.70 -15.91 -71.07
C ARG A 290 -18.60 -16.80 -72.31
N ASP A 291 -19.32 -17.92 -72.34
CA ASP A 291 -19.22 -18.93 -73.40
C ASP A 291 -19.90 -18.45 -74.72
N ASP A 292 -20.74 -17.41 -74.65
CA ASP A 292 -21.33 -16.69 -75.80
C ASP A 292 -20.52 -15.45 -76.23
N LEU A 293 -19.44 -15.09 -75.52
CA LEU A 293 -18.62 -13.91 -75.78
C LEU A 293 -17.45 -14.22 -76.74
N ASP A 294 -16.85 -13.18 -77.34
CA ASP A 294 -15.61 -13.36 -78.08
C ASP A 294 -14.44 -13.75 -77.14
N PRO A 295 -13.39 -14.43 -77.61
CA PRO A 295 -12.32 -14.94 -76.75
C PRO A 295 -11.56 -13.89 -75.93
N VAL A 296 -11.54 -12.61 -76.33
CA VAL A 296 -10.89 -11.53 -75.58
C VAL A 296 -11.83 -11.02 -74.49
N THR A 297 -13.11 -10.85 -74.80
CA THR A 297 -14.13 -10.43 -73.82
C THR A 297 -14.40 -11.54 -72.80
N ALA A 298 -14.46 -12.82 -73.20
CA ALA A 298 -14.54 -13.97 -72.31
C ALA A 298 -13.36 -14.01 -71.32
N ARG A 299 -12.13 -13.84 -71.80
CA ARG A 299 -10.93 -13.72 -70.94
C ARG A 299 -11.01 -12.53 -69.98
N SER A 300 -11.62 -11.44 -70.44
CA SER A 300 -11.82 -10.23 -69.61
C SER A 300 -12.88 -10.45 -68.52
N ALA A 301 -13.91 -11.26 -68.80
CA ALA A 301 -14.91 -11.68 -67.81
C ALA A 301 -14.31 -12.59 -66.73
N GLU A 302 -13.51 -13.59 -67.11
CA GLU A 302 -12.75 -14.44 -66.17
C GLU A 302 -11.87 -13.59 -65.23
N LEU A 303 -11.12 -12.63 -65.81
CA LEU A 303 -10.26 -11.73 -65.04
C LEU A 303 -11.07 -10.80 -64.13
N LEU A 304 -12.16 -10.20 -64.62
CA LEU A 304 -13.00 -9.30 -63.84
C LEU A 304 -13.64 -10.02 -62.64
N ASN A 305 -14.21 -11.21 -62.84
CA ASN A 305 -14.83 -11.94 -61.73
C ASN A 305 -13.79 -12.35 -60.68
N SER A 306 -12.65 -12.92 -61.10
CA SER A 306 -11.57 -13.28 -60.17
C SER A 306 -11.00 -12.09 -59.38
N GLN A 307 -11.06 -10.86 -59.91
CA GLN A 307 -10.69 -9.67 -59.14
C GLN A 307 -11.82 -9.19 -58.21
N ALA A 308 -13.10 -9.34 -58.59
CA ALA A 308 -14.24 -9.04 -57.73
C ALA A 308 -14.26 -9.95 -56.49
N GLU A 309 -14.13 -11.27 -56.67
CA GLU A 309 -14.04 -12.24 -55.57
C GLU A 309 -12.85 -11.95 -54.64
N ARG A 310 -11.68 -11.66 -55.23
CA ARG A 310 -10.47 -11.36 -54.47
C ARG A 310 -10.58 -10.05 -53.69
N PHE A 311 -11.25 -9.03 -54.25
CA PHE A 311 -11.52 -7.77 -53.56
C PHE A 311 -12.53 -7.97 -52.41
N GLU A 312 -13.52 -8.84 -52.57
CA GLU A 312 -14.43 -9.23 -51.49
C GLU A 312 -13.72 -9.95 -50.35
N SER A 313 -12.84 -10.90 -50.64
CA SER A 313 -12.01 -11.55 -49.60
C SER A 313 -11.08 -10.55 -48.91
N LEU A 314 -10.44 -9.63 -49.66
CA LEU A 314 -9.58 -8.59 -49.09
C LEU A 314 -10.35 -7.61 -48.19
N LEU A 315 -11.56 -7.21 -48.58
CA LEU A 315 -12.41 -6.34 -47.80
C LEU A 315 -12.92 -7.05 -46.54
N ALA A 316 -13.36 -8.31 -46.65
CA ALA A 316 -13.79 -9.10 -45.51
C ALA A 316 -12.67 -9.28 -44.48
N ASP A 317 -11.46 -9.62 -44.93
CA ASP A 317 -10.25 -9.70 -44.08
C ASP A 317 -9.97 -8.35 -43.38
N LEU A 318 -10.01 -7.23 -44.11
CA LEU A 318 -9.70 -5.90 -43.59
C LEU A 318 -10.74 -5.40 -42.57
N LEU A 319 -12.03 -5.63 -42.83
CA LEU A 319 -13.10 -5.26 -41.91
C LEU A 319 -13.08 -6.14 -40.64
N GLU A 320 -12.75 -7.42 -40.78
CA GLU A 320 -12.62 -8.31 -39.62
C GLU A 320 -11.49 -7.86 -38.69
N ILE A 321 -10.28 -7.61 -39.22
CA ILE A 321 -9.17 -7.14 -38.37
C ILE A 321 -9.43 -5.73 -37.80
N SER A 322 -10.19 -4.89 -38.50
CA SER A 322 -10.64 -3.59 -37.95
C SER A 322 -11.66 -3.75 -36.81
N ARG A 323 -12.45 -4.83 -36.78
CA ARG A 323 -13.32 -5.17 -35.63
C ARG A 323 -12.52 -5.68 -34.43
N TYR A 324 -11.36 -6.32 -34.66
CA TYR A 324 -10.40 -6.61 -33.59
C TYR A 324 -9.77 -5.33 -33.04
N ASP A 325 -9.27 -4.44 -33.92
CA ASP A 325 -8.70 -3.14 -33.55
C ASP A 325 -9.66 -2.26 -32.71
N ALA A 326 -10.98 -2.46 -32.86
CA ALA A 326 -12.03 -1.74 -32.13
C ALA A 326 -12.57 -2.48 -30.88
N GLY A 327 -12.10 -3.69 -30.58
CA GLY A 327 -12.68 -4.54 -29.55
C GLY A 327 -14.16 -4.88 -29.78
N ALA A 328 -14.58 -4.99 -31.05
CA ALA A 328 -15.93 -5.34 -31.49
C ALA A 328 -16.09 -6.83 -31.84
N ALA A 329 -15.03 -7.62 -31.68
CA ALA A 329 -15.04 -9.07 -31.87
C ALA A 329 -15.51 -9.75 -30.57
N ALA A 330 -16.78 -10.19 -30.54
CA ALA A 330 -17.27 -11.07 -29.47
C ALA A 330 -16.96 -12.54 -29.78
N LEU A 331 -16.60 -13.31 -28.75
CA LEU A 331 -16.47 -14.76 -28.82
C LEU A 331 -17.85 -15.42 -28.65
N VAL A 332 -18.19 -16.39 -29.51
CA VAL A 332 -19.40 -17.22 -29.36
C VAL A 332 -19.00 -18.69 -29.20
N ALA A 333 -18.32 -18.97 -28.08
CA ALA A 333 -17.86 -20.31 -27.73
C ALA A 333 -19.03 -21.28 -27.54
N LYS A 334 -18.93 -22.47 -28.15
CA LYS A 334 -19.90 -23.57 -28.01
C LYS A 334 -19.17 -24.91 -28.01
N PRO A 335 -19.69 -25.97 -27.36
CA PRO A 335 -19.11 -27.31 -27.45
C PRO A 335 -19.08 -27.81 -28.90
N VAL A 336 -17.88 -28.00 -29.44
CA VAL A 336 -17.61 -28.40 -30.83
C VAL A 336 -16.53 -29.48 -30.83
N ASP A 337 -16.69 -30.49 -31.70
CA ASP A 337 -15.63 -31.45 -32.00
C ASP A 337 -14.63 -30.83 -33.00
N VAL A 338 -13.42 -30.54 -32.52
CA VAL A 338 -12.35 -29.94 -33.32
C VAL A 338 -11.87 -30.92 -34.40
N GLY A 339 -11.95 -32.23 -34.18
CA GLY A 339 -11.65 -33.24 -35.20
C GLY A 339 -12.59 -33.12 -36.41
N ALA A 340 -13.90 -33.04 -36.17
CA ALA A 340 -14.89 -32.82 -37.22
C ALA A 340 -14.73 -31.48 -37.97
N VAL A 341 -14.25 -30.42 -37.30
CA VAL A 341 -13.89 -29.16 -37.96
C VAL A 341 -12.71 -29.36 -38.91
N VAL A 342 -11.65 -30.03 -38.48
CA VAL A 342 -10.49 -30.34 -39.31
C VAL A 342 -10.88 -31.20 -40.52
N THR A 343 -11.69 -32.26 -40.34
CA THR A 343 -12.19 -33.09 -41.45
C THR A 343 -13.03 -32.31 -42.45
N SER A 344 -13.85 -31.35 -42.00
CA SER A 344 -14.64 -30.50 -42.89
C SER A 344 -13.79 -29.51 -43.70
N VAL A 345 -12.67 -29.02 -43.15
CA VAL A 345 -11.67 -28.24 -43.90
C VAL A 345 -10.95 -29.14 -44.91
N ILE A 346 -10.45 -30.30 -44.46
CA ILE A 346 -10.21 -31.55 -45.22
C ILE A 346 -10.93 -31.60 -46.58
N GLU A 347 -12.21 -31.97 -46.51
CA GLU A 347 -13.11 -32.14 -47.66
C GLU A 347 -13.18 -30.88 -48.54
N THR A 348 -13.23 -29.69 -47.93
CA THR A 348 -13.35 -28.41 -48.65
C THR A 348 -12.12 -28.05 -49.48
N VAL A 349 -10.91 -28.42 -49.05
CA VAL A 349 -9.66 -28.11 -49.79
C VAL A 349 -9.16 -29.26 -50.66
N SER A 350 -9.76 -30.45 -50.56
CA SER A 350 -9.38 -31.67 -51.31
C SER A 350 -9.13 -31.41 -52.81
N MET A 351 -10.09 -30.80 -53.50
CA MET A 351 -9.99 -30.46 -54.93
C MET A 351 -8.80 -29.55 -55.28
N VAL A 352 -8.37 -28.68 -54.35
CA VAL A 352 -7.18 -27.83 -54.55
C VAL A 352 -5.91 -28.63 -54.32
N ALA A 353 -5.90 -29.51 -53.32
CA ALA A 353 -4.78 -30.41 -53.05
C ALA A 353 -4.54 -31.36 -54.23
N ASP A 354 -5.61 -31.94 -54.81
CA ASP A 354 -5.55 -32.76 -56.02
C ASP A 354 -4.98 -31.99 -57.22
N GLN A 355 -5.44 -30.76 -57.46
CA GLN A 355 -4.92 -29.90 -58.54
C GLN A 355 -3.43 -29.55 -58.36
N MET A 356 -2.98 -29.41 -57.11
CA MET A 356 -1.59 -29.18 -56.76
C MET A 356 -0.78 -30.49 -56.61
N SER A 357 -1.40 -31.67 -56.82
CA SER A 357 -0.80 -33.00 -56.62
C SER A 357 -0.26 -33.26 -55.21
N THR A 358 -0.86 -32.64 -54.21
CA THR A 358 -0.46 -32.67 -52.79
C THR A 358 -1.32 -33.66 -51.99
N ASN A 359 -0.71 -34.64 -51.34
CA ASN A 359 -1.43 -35.55 -50.44
C ASN A 359 -1.57 -34.95 -49.02
N ILE A 360 -2.75 -35.07 -48.41
CA ILE A 360 -3.01 -34.60 -47.03
C ILE A 360 -3.39 -35.78 -46.14
N VAL A 361 -2.69 -35.95 -45.03
CA VAL A 361 -2.91 -37.04 -44.06
C VAL A 361 -3.38 -36.44 -42.73
N VAL A 362 -4.50 -36.91 -42.19
CA VAL A 362 -5.06 -36.43 -40.91
C VAL A 362 -4.79 -37.46 -39.80
N HIS A 363 -4.05 -37.04 -38.78
CA HIS A 363 -3.68 -37.81 -37.60
C HIS A 363 -4.50 -37.32 -36.40
N ALA A 364 -5.73 -37.82 -36.29
CA ALA A 364 -6.64 -37.54 -35.19
C ALA A 364 -6.94 -38.79 -34.35
N PRO A 365 -7.23 -38.67 -33.03
CA PRO A 365 -7.72 -39.79 -32.24
C PRO A 365 -9.10 -40.25 -32.71
N SER A 366 -9.45 -41.50 -32.44
CA SER A 366 -10.76 -42.09 -32.76
C SER A 366 -11.90 -41.61 -31.84
N SER A 367 -11.59 -40.82 -30.81
CA SER A 367 -12.55 -40.20 -29.89
C SER A 367 -12.76 -38.71 -30.24
N PRO A 368 -14.00 -38.19 -30.24
CA PRO A 368 -14.29 -36.78 -30.50
C PRO A 368 -13.49 -35.81 -29.61
N VAL A 369 -12.94 -34.75 -30.20
CA VAL A 369 -12.03 -33.81 -29.54
C VAL A 369 -12.82 -32.55 -29.15
N MET A 370 -13.58 -32.67 -28.06
CA MET A 370 -14.52 -31.64 -27.61
C MET A 370 -13.84 -30.49 -26.84
N ALA A 371 -14.06 -29.26 -27.33
CA ALA A 371 -13.75 -27.99 -26.66
C ALA A 371 -14.87 -26.95 -26.90
N GLU A 372 -14.92 -25.92 -26.05
CA GLU A 372 -15.86 -24.80 -26.17
C GLU A 372 -15.25 -23.67 -27.02
N VAL A 373 -15.56 -23.65 -28.33
CA VAL A 373 -14.93 -22.75 -29.32
C VAL A 373 -15.94 -22.17 -30.31
N ASP A 374 -15.59 -21.06 -30.96
CA ASP A 374 -16.34 -20.53 -32.10
C ASP A 374 -15.98 -21.33 -33.36
N ARG A 375 -16.90 -22.20 -33.79
CA ARG A 375 -16.72 -23.06 -34.97
C ARG A 375 -16.30 -22.27 -36.21
N VAL A 376 -16.80 -21.06 -36.44
CA VAL A 376 -16.53 -20.30 -37.67
C VAL A 376 -15.08 -19.82 -37.67
N ARG A 377 -14.62 -19.28 -36.54
CA ARG A 377 -13.23 -18.83 -36.36
C ARG A 377 -12.23 -19.97 -36.46
N ILE A 378 -12.48 -21.09 -35.78
CA ILE A 378 -11.55 -22.24 -35.84
C ILE A 378 -11.53 -22.87 -37.24
N THR A 379 -12.65 -22.88 -37.95
CA THR A 379 -12.68 -23.27 -39.38
C THR A 379 -11.81 -22.34 -40.23
N ARG A 380 -11.83 -21.02 -39.97
CA ARG A 380 -10.96 -20.05 -40.67
C ARG A 380 -9.48 -20.26 -40.37
N ILE A 381 -9.08 -20.42 -39.10
CA ILE A 381 -7.67 -20.68 -38.73
C ILE A 381 -7.19 -21.93 -39.47
N VAL A 382 -7.86 -23.07 -39.27
CA VAL A 382 -7.42 -24.35 -39.86
C VAL A 382 -7.38 -24.28 -41.39
N ARG A 383 -8.36 -23.63 -42.03
CA ARG A 383 -8.34 -23.42 -43.48
C ARG A 383 -7.15 -22.58 -43.93
N ASN A 384 -6.83 -21.49 -43.23
CA ASN A 384 -5.70 -20.63 -43.59
C ASN A 384 -4.36 -21.36 -43.42
N LEU A 385 -4.18 -22.12 -42.33
CA LEU A 385 -2.97 -22.93 -42.11
C LEU A 385 -2.81 -24.02 -43.20
N VAL A 386 -3.88 -24.74 -43.54
CA VAL A 386 -3.83 -25.80 -44.56
C VAL A 386 -3.65 -25.24 -45.97
N VAL A 387 -4.30 -24.13 -46.33
CA VAL A 387 -4.09 -23.48 -47.65
C VAL A 387 -2.65 -22.99 -47.79
N ASN A 388 -2.07 -22.39 -46.75
CA ASN A 388 -0.66 -22.01 -46.76
C ASN A 388 0.26 -23.24 -46.93
N ALA A 389 -0.02 -24.35 -46.24
CA ALA A 389 0.73 -25.59 -46.42
C ALA A 389 0.63 -26.15 -47.85
N ILE A 390 -0.52 -26.00 -48.53
CA ILE A 390 -0.68 -26.38 -49.94
C ILE A 390 0.06 -25.43 -50.89
N GLU A 391 0.02 -24.09 -50.68
CA GLU A 391 0.77 -23.13 -51.52
C GLU A 391 2.30 -23.23 -51.33
N HIS A 392 2.79 -23.69 -50.17
CA HIS A 392 4.22 -23.71 -49.84
C HIS A 392 4.88 -25.09 -49.74
N GLY A 393 4.09 -26.18 -49.66
CA GLY A 393 4.57 -27.56 -49.45
C GLY A 393 5.28 -28.23 -50.64
N GLU A 394 5.47 -27.55 -51.77
CA GLU A 394 6.14 -28.07 -52.99
C GLU A 394 5.61 -29.42 -53.52
N SER A 395 4.31 -29.69 -53.33
CA SER A 395 3.64 -30.99 -53.62
C SER A 395 4.10 -32.18 -52.76
N ASN A 396 4.90 -31.95 -51.72
CA ASN A 396 5.21 -32.97 -50.70
C ASN A 396 4.01 -33.18 -49.76
N PRO A 397 3.91 -34.33 -49.04
CA PRO A 397 2.80 -34.60 -48.15
C PRO A 397 2.64 -33.55 -47.04
N ILE A 398 1.38 -33.27 -46.69
CA ILE A 398 0.99 -32.43 -45.55
C ILE A 398 0.38 -33.32 -44.47
N ASP A 399 0.89 -33.21 -43.25
CA ASP A 399 0.36 -33.95 -42.10
C ASP A 399 -0.39 -32.99 -41.16
N VAL A 400 -1.64 -33.33 -40.83
CA VAL A 400 -2.50 -32.53 -39.94
C VAL A 400 -2.80 -33.33 -38.67
N TYR A 401 -2.18 -32.94 -37.57
CA TYR A 401 -2.32 -33.58 -36.27
C TYR A 401 -3.40 -32.89 -35.42
N VAL A 402 -4.21 -33.69 -34.72
CA VAL A 402 -5.18 -33.20 -33.72
C VAL A 402 -4.98 -33.98 -32.43
N ALA A 403 -4.84 -33.30 -31.30
CA ALA A 403 -4.74 -33.94 -29.98
C ALA A 403 -5.31 -33.06 -28.86
N SER A 404 -5.55 -33.67 -27.69
CA SER A 404 -6.05 -32.98 -26.50
C SER A 404 -5.45 -33.57 -25.22
N ASN A 405 -5.19 -32.73 -24.22
CA ASN A 405 -4.89 -33.14 -22.85
C ASN A 405 -6.10 -32.79 -21.93
N ALA A 406 -5.87 -32.65 -20.63
CA ALA A 406 -6.94 -32.28 -19.68
C ALA A 406 -7.41 -30.82 -19.85
N GLU A 407 -6.53 -29.94 -20.33
CA GLU A 407 -6.70 -28.47 -20.31
C GLU A 407 -6.96 -27.86 -21.68
N ALA A 408 -6.32 -28.42 -22.72
CA ALA A 408 -6.24 -27.84 -24.04
C ALA A 408 -6.47 -28.86 -25.17
N VAL A 409 -6.87 -28.33 -26.33
CA VAL A 409 -6.84 -28.98 -27.65
C VAL A 409 -5.76 -28.30 -28.49
N ALA A 410 -5.01 -29.07 -29.27
CA ALA A 410 -4.14 -28.52 -30.31
C ALA A 410 -4.42 -29.14 -31.68
N VAL A 411 -4.27 -28.30 -32.70
CA VAL A 411 -4.23 -28.68 -34.12
C VAL A 411 -2.89 -28.22 -34.67
N SER A 412 -2.16 -29.10 -35.33
CA SER A 412 -0.89 -28.76 -35.97
C SER A 412 -0.88 -29.17 -37.43
N VAL A 413 -0.47 -28.24 -38.30
CA VAL A 413 -0.37 -28.44 -39.75
C VAL A 413 1.11 -28.42 -40.12
N ARG A 414 1.61 -29.53 -40.66
CA ARG A 414 3.00 -29.78 -41.02
C ARG A 414 3.12 -29.89 -42.54
N ASP A 415 3.89 -29.00 -43.17
CA ASP A 415 4.32 -29.15 -44.56
C ASP A 415 5.78 -29.61 -44.63
N HIS A 416 6.18 -30.11 -45.81
CA HIS A 416 7.53 -30.56 -46.11
C HIS A 416 8.12 -29.83 -47.33
N GLY A 417 7.77 -28.55 -47.53
CA GLY A 417 8.20 -27.74 -48.67
C GLY A 417 9.34 -26.78 -48.35
N VAL A 418 9.24 -25.55 -48.87
CA VAL A 418 10.32 -24.54 -48.82
C VAL A 418 10.78 -24.18 -47.41
N GLY A 419 9.88 -24.26 -46.41
CA GLY A 419 10.12 -23.77 -45.06
C GLY A 419 10.33 -22.26 -44.98
N MET A 420 10.88 -21.79 -43.86
CA MET A 420 11.10 -20.37 -43.55
C MET A 420 12.46 -20.16 -42.88
N SER A 421 13.06 -18.98 -43.05
CA SER A 421 14.19 -18.52 -42.22
C SER A 421 13.73 -18.03 -40.84
N GLU A 422 14.68 -17.80 -39.93
CA GLU A 422 14.44 -17.29 -38.57
C GLU A 422 13.72 -15.93 -38.59
N GLU A 423 14.24 -14.96 -39.35
CA GLU A 423 13.60 -13.65 -39.65
C GLU A 423 12.19 -13.79 -40.26
N GLN A 424 11.94 -14.83 -41.08
CA GLN A 424 10.62 -15.08 -41.66
C GLN A 424 9.64 -15.69 -40.66
N VAL A 425 10.13 -16.45 -39.68
CA VAL A 425 9.35 -17.02 -38.57
C VAL A 425 8.90 -15.92 -37.61
N GLU A 426 9.76 -14.95 -37.29
CA GLU A 426 9.44 -13.80 -36.44
C GLU A 426 8.31 -12.93 -37.04
N HIS A 427 8.37 -12.67 -38.35
CA HIS A 427 7.43 -11.77 -39.04
C HIS A 427 6.22 -12.47 -39.72
N VAL A 428 6.07 -13.80 -39.62
CA VAL A 428 5.05 -14.53 -40.41
C VAL A 428 3.59 -14.13 -40.11
N PHE A 429 3.34 -13.58 -38.91
CA PHE A 429 2.02 -13.13 -38.47
C PHE A 429 1.76 -11.64 -38.71
N ASP A 430 2.72 -10.87 -39.24
CA ASP A 430 2.57 -9.43 -39.44
C ASP A 430 1.53 -9.08 -40.53
N ARG A 431 0.78 -7.99 -40.29
CA ARG A 431 -0.29 -7.53 -41.19
C ARG A 431 0.27 -7.16 -42.57
N PHE A 432 -0.24 -7.83 -43.61
CA PHE A 432 0.18 -7.72 -45.01
C PHE A 432 1.59 -8.27 -45.33
N TRP A 433 2.29 -8.88 -44.37
CA TRP A 433 3.66 -9.35 -44.56
C TRP A 433 3.73 -10.57 -45.51
N ARG A 434 4.81 -10.65 -46.29
CA ARG A 434 5.08 -11.72 -47.27
C ARG A 434 6.58 -11.91 -47.51
N ALA A 435 7.07 -13.14 -47.37
CA ALA A 435 8.46 -13.53 -47.67
C ALA A 435 8.91 -13.28 -49.14
N ASP A 436 7.98 -13.34 -50.10
CA ASP A 436 8.26 -13.11 -51.53
C ASP A 436 7.04 -12.41 -52.18
N PRO A 437 7.10 -11.11 -52.48
CA PRO A 437 6.00 -10.38 -53.12
C PRO A 437 5.74 -10.78 -54.57
N ALA A 438 6.77 -11.18 -55.31
CA ALA A 438 6.80 -11.27 -56.78
C ALA A 438 6.37 -12.63 -57.33
N ARG A 439 6.39 -13.68 -56.50
CA ARG A 439 5.93 -15.03 -56.88
C ARG A 439 4.48 -15.02 -57.39
N LYS A 440 4.27 -15.55 -58.60
CA LYS A 440 2.91 -15.79 -59.14
C LYS A 440 2.18 -16.78 -58.22
N ARG A 441 0.96 -16.44 -57.82
CA ARG A 441 0.10 -17.30 -57.00
C ARG A 441 -0.87 -18.11 -57.85
N THR A 442 -1.32 -19.22 -57.31
CA THR A 442 -2.52 -19.96 -57.75
C THR A 442 -3.74 -19.64 -56.89
N LEU A 443 -3.63 -19.43 -55.56
CA LEU A 443 -4.78 -19.27 -54.65
C LEU A 443 -4.96 -17.89 -53.99
N GLY A 444 -4.02 -16.96 -54.16
CA GLY A 444 -4.37 -15.52 -54.21
C GLY A 444 -4.47 -14.73 -52.89
N GLY A 445 -3.96 -15.24 -51.75
CA GLY A 445 -4.19 -14.68 -50.40
C GLY A 445 -3.92 -13.18 -50.16
N SER A 446 -4.44 -12.65 -49.06
CA SER A 446 -4.35 -11.22 -48.69
C SER A 446 -3.00 -10.78 -48.10
N GLY A 447 -2.33 -11.69 -47.36
CA GLY A 447 -1.31 -11.30 -46.38
C GLY A 447 -1.91 -10.90 -45.02
N LEU A 448 -3.23 -10.99 -44.85
CA LEU A 448 -3.92 -10.81 -43.56
C LEU A 448 -4.31 -12.15 -42.93
N GLY A 449 -4.43 -13.24 -43.70
CA GLY A 449 -4.96 -14.52 -43.22
C GLY A 449 -4.24 -15.13 -42.00
N LEU A 450 -2.93 -14.93 -41.85
CA LEU A 450 -2.19 -15.38 -40.66
C LEU A 450 -2.36 -14.43 -39.46
N ALA A 451 -2.31 -13.11 -39.66
CA ALA A 451 -2.64 -12.12 -38.63
C ALA A 451 -4.06 -12.34 -38.07
N ILE A 452 -5.04 -12.53 -38.95
CA ILE A 452 -6.44 -12.83 -38.56
C ILE A 452 -6.53 -14.17 -37.83
N SER A 453 -5.69 -15.15 -38.17
CA SER A 453 -5.66 -16.43 -37.46
C SER A 453 -5.06 -16.31 -36.06
N LEU A 454 -4.12 -15.39 -35.86
CA LEU A 454 -3.54 -15.05 -34.56
C LEU A 454 -4.59 -14.38 -33.67
N GLU A 455 -5.29 -13.35 -34.18
CA GLU A 455 -6.38 -12.69 -33.47
C GLU A 455 -7.60 -13.61 -33.20
N ASP A 456 -7.93 -14.53 -34.12
CA ASP A 456 -8.90 -15.58 -33.84
C ASP A 456 -8.44 -16.52 -32.71
N ALA A 457 -7.14 -16.82 -32.60
CA ALA A 457 -6.59 -17.64 -31.52
C ALA A 457 -6.57 -16.88 -30.18
N HIS A 458 -6.11 -15.63 -30.17
CA HIS A 458 -6.13 -14.74 -29.00
C HIS A 458 -7.54 -14.59 -28.42
N LEU A 459 -8.57 -14.45 -29.26
CA LEU A 459 -9.97 -14.36 -28.82
C LEU A 459 -10.47 -15.64 -28.11
N HIS A 460 -9.80 -16.78 -28.27
CA HIS A 460 -10.08 -18.04 -27.58
C HIS A 460 -9.18 -18.27 -26.35
N ASN A 461 -8.39 -17.27 -25.91
CA ASN A 461 -7.30 -17.45 -24.95
C ASN A 461 -6.28 -18.52 -25.40
N GLY A 462 -6.12 -18.69 -26.71
CA GLY A 462 -5.28 -19.70 -27.35
C GLY A 462 -3.94 -19.16 -27.85
N TRP A 463 -3.02 -20.09 -28.15
CA TRP A 463 -1.72 -19.81 -28.73
C TRP A 463 -1.71 -20.23 -30.21
N LEU A 464 -1.27 -19.34 -31.11
CA LEU A 464 -0.89 -19.71 -32.47
C LEU A 464 0.62 -19.54 -32.63
N GLN A 465 1.31 -20.63 -32.97
CA GLN A 465 2.77 -20.70 -33.01
C GLN A 465 3.24 -21.34 -34.32
N VAL A 466 4.50 -21.10 -34.68
CA VAL A 466 5.10 -21.59 -35.93
C VAL A 466 6.53 -22.08 -35.68
N TRP A 467 6.92 -23.12 -36.42
CA TRP A 467 8.30 -23.52 -36.62
C TRP A 467 8.55 -23.62 -38.13
N GLY A 468 9.74 -23.27 -38.58
CA GLY A 468 10.16 -23.45 -39.97
C GLY A 468 11.66 -23.47 -40.09
N LYS A 469 12.15 -24.16 -41.11
CA LYS A 469 13.58 -24.22 -41.45
C LYS A 469 13.74 -24.41 -42.95
N PRO A 470 14.64 -23.69 -43.65
CA PRO A 470 14.67 -23.72 -45.12
C PRO A 470 14.99 -25.13 -45.65
N GLY A 471 14.10 -25.66 -46.49
CA GLY A 471 14.20 -27.02 -47.04
C GLY A 471 13.83 -28.17 -46.08
N GLU A 472 13.32 -27.88 -44.89
CA GLU A 472 12.72 -28.87 -43.98
C GLU A 472 11.21 -28.58 -43.72
N GLY A 473 10.59 -27.77 -44.58
CA GLY A 473 9.19 -27.34 -44.46
C GLY A 473 8.91 -26.42 -43.26
N SER A 474 7.63 -26.24 -42.96
CA SER A 474 7.16 -25.54 -41.76
C SER A 474 6.11 -26.34 -40.99
N CYS A 475 5.78 -25.86 -39.80
CA CYS A 475 4.82 -26.47 -38.90
C CYS A 475 4.12 -25.37 -38.09
N PHE A 476 2.83 -25.17 -38.32
CA PHE A 476 2.00 -24.27 -37.53
C PHE A 476 1.26 -25.07 -36.45
N ARG A 477 1.17 -24.52 -35.23
CA ARG A 477 0.48 -25.14 -34.08
C ARG A 477 -0.50 -24.14 -33.47
N LEU A 478 -1.80 -24.42 -33.61
CA LEU A 478 -2.87 -23.81 -32.82
C LEU A 478 -3.04 -24.63 -31.54
N THR A 479 -3.07 -23.97 -30.38
CA THR A 479 -3.44 -24.55 -29.08
C THR A 479 -4.55 -23.69 -28.48
N MET A 480 -5.60 -24.28 -27.95
CA MET A 480 -6.76 -23.60 -27.36
C MET A 480 -7.15 -24.29 -26.07
N PRO A 481 -7.67 -23.57 -25.06
CA PRO A 481 -8.18 -24.21 -23.86
C PRO A 481 -9.49 -24.95 -24.16
N ARG A 482 -9.85 -25.91 -23.32
CA ARG A 482 -11.09 -26.69 -23.51
C ARG A 482 -12.35 -25.95 -23.08
N ARG A 483 -12.19 -24.91 -22.25
CA ARG A 483 -13.21 -23.92 -21.84
C ARG A 483 -12.58 -22.52 -21.86
N PRO A 484 -13.33 -21.44 -22.09
CA PRO A 484 -12.76 -20.08 -22.18
C PRO A 484 -11.96 -19.64 -20.95
N ASP A 485 -12.42 -20.03 -19.75
CA ASP A 485 -11.87 -19.59 -18.46
C ASP A 485 -10.69 -20.46 -17.95
N GLN A 486 -10.17 -21.37 -18.78
CA GLN A 486 -9.13 -22.33 -18.39
C GLN A 486 -7.76 -21.93 -18.96
N GLU A 487 -6.76 -21.71 -18.11
CA GLU A 487 -5.39 -21.46 -18.55
C GLU A 487 -4.77 -22.70 -19.22
N ILE A 488 -3.88 -22.47 -20.19
CA ILE A 488 -3.10 -23.52 -20.87
C ILE A 488 -1.74 -23.63 -20.16
N THR A 489 -1.45 -24.74 -19.48
CA THR A 489 -0.08 -24.99 -18.98
C THR A 489 0.85 -25.50 -20.07
N SER A 490 0.33 -26.37 -20.95
CA SER A 490 1.10 -27.16 -21.91
C SER A 490 0.27 -27.53 -23.14
N SER A 491 0.92 -27.57 -24.32
CA SER A 491 0.26 -27.97 -25.56
C SER A 491 0.36 -29.49 -25.79
N PRO A 492 -0.75 -30.19 -26.13
CA PRO A 492 -0.74 -31.64 -26.36
C PRO A 492 -0.02 -32.07 -27.65
N LEU A 493 0.42 -31.15 -28.51
CA LEU A 493 1.24 -31.42 -29.69
C LEU A 493 2.60 -30.71 -29.56
N PRO A 494 3.75 -31.37 -29.82
CA PRO A 494 5.06 -30.74 -29.71
C PRO A 494 5.33 -29.75 -30.86
N LEU A 495 6.19 -28.77 -30.59
CA LEU A 495 6.77 -27.85 -31.56
C LEU A 495 8.22 -27.58 -31.10
N PRO A 496 9.28 -27.85 -31.89
CA PRO A 496 9.28 -28.41 -33.25
C PRO A 496 8.59 -29.79 -33.38
N PRO A 497 8.15 -30.17 -34.59
CA PRO A 497 7.51 -31.45 -34.84
C PRO A 497 8.52 -32.60 -34.75
N ARG A 498 8.03 -33.83 -34.48
CA ARG A 498 8.87 -34.99 -34.08
C ARG A 498 9.80 -35.52 -35.16
N ASP A 499 9.58 -35.13 -36.41
CA ASP A 499 10.35 -35.50 -37.61
C ASP A 499 11.50 -34.52 -37.94
N ALA A 500 11.50 -33.32 -37.35
CA ALA A 500 12.45 -32.26 -37.67
C ALA A 500 13.90 -32.64 -37.33
N ARG A 501 14.86 -32.33 -38.23
CA ARG A 501 16.27 -32.69 -38.01
C ARG A 501 16.97 -31.63 -37.19
N ILE A 502 16.95 -31.82 -35.87
CA ILE A 502 17.74 -31.04 -34.90
C ILE A 502 19.24 -31.36 -35.10
N GLN A 503 19.88 -30.62 -36.01
CA GLN A 503 21.33 -30.59 -36.20
C GLN A 503 21.83 -29.16 -35.99
N GLY A 504 22.73 -28.99 -35.02
CA GLY A 504 23.14 -27.67 -34.52
C GLY A 504 22.32 -27.24 -33.31
N ALA A 505 22.85 -26.30 -32.54
CA ALA A 505 22.11 -25.67 -31.44
C ALA A 505 20.97 -24.83 -32.01
N ALA A 506 19.77 -24.95 -31.43
CA ALA A 506 18.73 -23.95 -31.65
C ALA A 506 19.24 -22.60 -31.12
N LEU A 507 19.28 -21.57 -31.97
CA LEU A 507 19.40 -20.21 -31.45
C LEU A 507 18.11 -19.89 -30.69
N VAL A 508 18.27 -19.42 -29.46
CA VAL A 508 17.25 -18.69 -28.72
C VAL A 508 17.83 -17.29 -28.57
N ALA A 509 17.27 -16.33 -29.32
CA ALA A 509 17.82 -14.98 -29.40
C ALA A 509 17.49 -14.17 -28.13
N GLY A 510 18.43 -14.11 -27.19
CA GLY A 510 18.37 -13.18 -26.05
C GLY A 510 19.32 -13.56 -24.91
N PRO A 511 19.85 -12.57 -24.15
CA PRO A 511 20.71 -12.85 -23.00
C PRO A 511 19.93 -13.45 -21.83
N LEU A 512 20.56 -14.38 -21.12
CA LEU A 512 19.97 -15.14 -20.01
C LEU A 512 19.56 -14.23 -18.83
N SER A 513 18.29 -14.31 -18.43
CA SER A 513 17.84 -13.90 -17.09
C SER A 513 17.97 -15.04 -16.09
N SER A 514 17.97 -14.73 -14.79
CA SER A 514 18.32 -15.67 -13.71
C SER A 514 17.26 -16.74 -13.37
N ASP A 515 16.18 -16.86 -14.16
CA ASP A 515 15.23 -18.00 -14.10
C ASP A 515 15.35 -18.96 -15.29
N GLY A 516 16.21 -18.65 -16.29
CA GLY A 516 16.39 -19.45 -17.51
C GLY A 516 15.41 -19.14 -18.64
N SER A 517 14.45 -18.23 -18.44
CA SER A 517 13.55 -17.75 -19.50
C SER A 517 14.18 -16.58 -20.29
N VAL A 518 13.85 -16.51 -21.59
CA VAL A 518 14.12 -15.35 -22.45
C VAL A 518 12.77 -14.71 -22.81
N ARG A 519 12.65 -13.40 -22.62
CA ARG A 519 11.43 -12.64 -22.88
C ARG A 519 11.66 -11.68 -24.05
N ILE A 520 10.91 -11.84 -25.13
CA ILE A 520 10.82 -10.86 -26.23
C ILE A 520 9.57 -10.01 -25.99
N GLN A 521 9.66 -8.71 -26.23
CA GLN A 521 8.67 -7.72 -25.79
C GLN A 521 7.88 -7.12 -26.96
N THR A 522 6.84 -7.84 -27.39
CA THR A 522 5.64 -7.25 -28.00
C THR A 522 4.51 -7.21 -26.97
N GLY A 523 3.48 -6.39 -27.20
CA GLY A 523 2.48 -6.06 -26.18
C GLY A 523 1.61 -7.24 -25.75
N SER A 524 1.32 -7.33 -24.45
CA SER A 524 0.24 -8.14 -23.84
C SER A 524 0.44 -9.66 -23.75
N ILE A 525 1.23 -10.07 -22.74
CA ILE A 525 1.26 -11.41 -22.10
C ILE A 525 1.73 -12.59 -23.02
N PRO A 526 2.00 -13.83 -22.53
CA PRO A 526 3.33 -14.39 -22.73
C PRO A 526 3.40 -15.60 -23.68
N ILE A 527 4.43 -15.65 -24.52
CA ILE A 527 4.82 -16.86 -25.24
C ILE A 527 5.57 -17.78 -24.28
N VAL A 528 4.94 -18.88 -23.87
CA VAL A 528 5.56 -19.92 -23.03
C VAL A 528 6.39 -20.88 -23.89
N VAL A 529 7.63 -21.13 -23.49
CA VAL A 529 8.56 -22.08 -24.12
C VAL A 529 9.06 -23.06 -23.06
N GLU A 530 8.76 -24.34 -23.24
CA GLU A 530 9.06 -25.41 -22.28
C GLU A 530 10.44 -26.03 -22.57
N THR A 531 11.27 -26.21 -21.53
CA THR A 531 12.63 -26.76 -21.67
C THR A 531 12.65 -28.27 -21.47
N GLY A 532 13.20 -28.99 -22.46
CA GLY A 532 13.13 -30.45 -22.51
C GLY A 532 14.03 -31.17 -21.51
N GLN A 533 13.42 -31.92 -20.57
CA GLN A 533 14.12 -32.86 -19.71
C GLN A 533 14.60 -34.08 -20.53
N ALA A 534 15.88 -34.45 -20.40
CA ALA A 534 16.44 -35.58 -21.13
C ALA A 534 15.91 -36.94 -20.62
N PRO A 535 15.72 -37.95 -21.49
CA PRO A 535 15.29 -39.29 -21.08
C PRO A 535 16.41 -40.04 -20.33
N PRO A 536 16.09 -40.86 -19.32
CA PRO A 536 17.08 -41.63 -18.57
C PRO A 536 17.74 -42.70 -19.45
N THR A 537 19.06 -42.80 -19.38
CA THR A 537 19.84 -43.83 -20.08
C THR A 537 19.70 -45.19 -19.40
N ARG A 538 19.58 -46.25 -20.22
CA ARG A 538 19.76 -47.64 -19.76
C ARG A 538 21.25 -47.95 -19.71
N ASP A 539 21.79 -48.15 -18.52
CA ASP A 539 23.04 -48.89 -18.33
C ASP A 539 22.71 -50.32 -17.87
N GLU A 540 22.98 -51.30 -18.73
CA GLU A 540 22.96 -52.72 -18.37
C GLU A 540 24.38 -53.17 -18.02
N TYR A 541 24.62 -53.49 -16.75
CA TYR A 541 25.79 -54.24 -16.30
C TYR A 541 25.32 -55.42 -15.45
N GLY A 542 25.60 -56.65 -15.89
CA GLY A 542 25.00 -57.86 -15.33
C GLY A 542 25.56 -59.14 -15.94
N ASP A 543 26.89 -59.31 -15.89
CA ASP A 543 27.54 -60.60 -16.10
C ASP A 543 27.68 -61.36 -14.77
N GLY A 544 27.70 -62.69 -14.81
CA GLY A 544 27.81 -63.58 -13.66
C GLY A 544 26.47 -64.18 -13.17
N GLY A 545 26.45 -65.51 -13.01
CA GLY A 545 25.33 -66.25 -12.39
C GLY A 545 25.40 -66.24 -10.84
N GLU A 546 24.87 -67.23 -10.11
CA GLU A 546 24.22 -68.50 -10.48
C GLU A 546 23.47 -69.07 -9.25
N ILE A 547 22.50 -69.98 -9.46
CA ILE A 547 21.89 -70.95 -8.49
C ILE A 547 21.18 -70.53 -7.17
N VAL A 548 20.12 -71.32 -6.85
CA VAL A 548 19.47 -71.60 -5.53
C VAL A 548 18.67 -70.43 -4.89
N ARG A 549 17.36 -70.52 -4.55
CA ARG A 549 16.44 -71.47 -3.83
C ARG A 549 16.41 -71.32 -2.29
N GLY A 550 15.20 -71.31 -1.72
CA GLY A 550 14.91 -71.15 -0.28
C GLY A 550 14.60 -69.68 0.05
N ASP A 551 13.48 -69.26 0.66
CA ASP A 551 12.52 -69.79 1.65
C ASP A 551 12.78 -69.30 3.10
N ASP A 552 11.70 -68.77 3.71
CA ASP A 552 11.39 -68.58 5.15
C ASP A 552 12.14 -67.60 6.09
N ALA A 553 11.36 -67.18 7.11
CA ALA A 553 11.67 -66.47 8.37
C ALA A 553 12.19 -65.00 8.28
N ILE A 554 11.57 -63.95 8.87
CA ILE A 554 10.90 -63.70 10.18
C ILE A 554 11.90 -63.38 11.32
N ILE A 555 11.53 -62.41 12.19
CA ILE A 555 12.25 -61.82 13.36
C ILE A 555 13.24 -60.69 13.00
N ASP A 556 13.38 -59.56 13.72
CA ASP A 556 12.53 -58.74 14.64
C ASP A 556 13.33 -57.47 15.02
N ASP A 557 12.73 -56.55 15.79
CA ASP A 557 13.35 -55.44 16.57
C ASP A 557 13.95 -54.25 15.75
N GLY A 558 13.60 -52.99 16.00
CA GLY A 558 12.57 -52.43 16.90
C GLY A 558 12.74 -50.93 17.16
N THR A 559 11.83 -50.34 17.95
CA THR A 559 11.78 -48.94 18.44
C THR A 559 11.60 -47.83 17.39
N ASP A 560 11.06 -46.64 17.68
CA ASP A 560 10.00 -46.12 18.58
C ASP A 560 9.83 -44.63 18.13
N THR A 561 8.67 -44.02 17.87
CA THR A 561 7.62 -43.56 18.81
C THR A 561 6.50 -42.82 18.04
N THR A 562 5.26 -42.82 18.55
CA THR A 562 4.18 -41.80 18.37
C THR A 562 3.73 -41.37 16.94
N GLY A 563 2.43 -41.24 16.64
CA GLY A 563 1.25 -41.47 17.48
C GLY A 563 -0.07 -41.22 16.76
N ASP A 564 -0.83 -42.32 16.59
CA ASP A 564 -2.28 -42.47 16.80
C ASP A 564 -3.30 -41.49 16.18
N THR A 565 -4.10 -42.00 15.24
CA THR A 565 -5.43 -41.46 14.88
C THR A 565 -6.44 -42.59 14.61
N GLY A 566 -7.55 -42.60 15.35
CA GLY A 566 -8.70 -43.49 15.19
C GLY A 566 -9.71 -43.29 16.33
N ASP A 567 -10.96 -43.74 16.28
CA ASP A 567 -11.77 -44.23 15.16
C ASP A 567 -13.28 -44.12 15.54
N THR A 568 -14.18 -44.73 14.77
CA THR A 568 -15.60 -45.06 15.02
C THR A 568 -16.07 -45.25 16.50
N GLY A 569 -17.35 -45.04 16.85
CA GLY A 569 -18.51 -44.55 16.09
C GLY A 569 -19.89 -44.93 16.70
N ASP A 570 -20.96 -44.38 16.08
CA ASP A 570 -22.34 -44.91 15.97
C ASP A 570 -23.34 -44.95 17.19
N THR A 571 -24.63 -44.91 16.82
CA THR A 571 -25.90 -45.08 17.59
C THR A 571 -26.35 -43.95 18.55
N GLY A 572 -27.62 -43.52 18.56
CA GLY A 572 -28.73 -43.84 17.64
C GLY A 572 -30.11 -43.23 17.98
N GLU A 573 -31.07 -43.44 17.06
CA GLU A 573 -32.55 -43.47 17.18
C GLU A 573 -33.47 -42.22 17.40
N THR A 574 -34.30 -41.98 16.37
CA THR A 574 -35.77 -41.66 16.36
C THR A 574 -36.31 -40.24 16.65
N GLY A 575 -37.31 -39.78 15.87
CA GLY A 575 -38.09 -38.59 16.26
C GLY A 575 -39.14 -37.88 15.36
N ASP A 576 -39.48 -38.26 14.12
CA ASP A 576 -40.55 -37.57 13.33
C ASP A 576 -41.98 -38.09 13.66
N PRO A 577 -43.03 -37.22 13.68
CA PRO A 577 -43.88 -36.91 12.49
C PRO A 577 -44.17 -35.39 12.29
N VAL A 578 -44.29 -34.81 11.08
CA VAL A 578 -45.25 -34.97 9.94
C VAL A 578 -46.56 -34.15 10.05
N ASP A 579 -46.73 -33.23 9.09
CA ASP A 579 -47.90 -32.57 8.44
C ASP A 579 -49.22 -32.25 9.19
N THR A 580 -49.77 -31.03 9.00
CA THR A 580 -50.91 -30.73 8.07
C THR A 580 -51.47 -29.29 8.22
N ASP A 581 -51.95 -28.71 7.09
CA ASP A 581 -53.09 -27.77 6.93
C ASP A 581 -53.21 -26.44 7.74
N ALA A 582 -53.93 -25.40 7.31
CA ALA A 582 -54.56 -25.06 6.01
C ALA A 582 -54.82 -23.52 5.92
N THR A 583 -55.37 -23.05 4.79
CA THR A 583 -55.79 -21.67 4.50
C THR A 583 -57.18 -21.31 5.01
N ASP A 584 -57.38 -20.04 5.41
CA ASP A 584 -58.61 -19.24 5.26
C ASP A 584 -58.32 -17.78 5.73
N ASP A 585 -59.22 -16.80 5.62
CA ASP A 585 -59.61 -16.00 4.43
C ASP A 585 -60.32 -14.70 4.95
N ALA A 586 -60.72 -13.79 4.07
CA ALA A 586 -61.80 -12.78 4.21
C ALA A 586 -61.67 -11.51 5.14
N ASP A 587 -61.67 -10.35 4.45
CA ASP A 587 -62.61 -9.19 4.58
C ASP A 587 -62.45 -7.98 5.55
N GLY A 588 -62.96 -6.82 5.05
CA GLY A 588 -63.24 -5.56 5.77
C GLY A 588 -62.08 -4.54 5.85
N ALA A 589 -62.01 -3.38 5.18
CA ALA A 589 -62.94 -2.50 4.45
C ALA A 589 -63.89 -1.61 5.31
N ASP A 590 -63.57 -0.30 5.44
CA ASP A 590 -64.45 0.84 5.08
C ASP A 590 -63.65 2.20 5.06
N ALA A 591 -64.31 3.31 4.69
CA ALA A 591 -63.78 4.67 4.51
C ALA A 591 -63.72 5.50 5.84
N THR A 592 -63.49 6.84 5.94
CA THR A 592 -64.10 7.94 5.18
C THR A 592 -63.39 9.32 5.34
N VAL A 593 -63.40 10.10 4.26
CA VAL A 593 -63.26 11.57 4.03
C VAL A 593 -63.17 12.57 5.22
N GLY A 594 -62.24 13.54 5.10
CA GLY A 594 -62.47 14.98 5.34
C GLY A 594 -61.51 15.73 6.31
N SER A 595 -61.36 17.07 6.32
CA SER A 595 -61.38 18.14 5.28
C SER A 595 -61.41 19.53 5.96
N GLY A 596 -60.60 20.52 5.51
CA GLY A 596 -60.60 21.91 6.04
C GLY A 596 -59.80 22.09 7.35
N GLU A 597 -59.36 23.28 7.79
CA GLU A 597 -59.35 24.69 7.33
C GLU A 597 -58.06 25.33 7.95
N SER A 598 -57.15 26.03 7.27
CA SER A 598 -57.17 27.36 6.61
C SER A 598 -57.11 28.60 7.56
N GLU A 599 -55.99 29.35 7.55
CA GLU A 599 -56.01 30.81 7.76
C GLU A 599 -54.83 31.52 7.03
N THR A 600 -54.93 32.83 6.74
CA THR A 600 -54.19 33.47 5.63
C THR A 600 -53.84 34.96 5.83
N ALA A 601 -52.55 35.31 6.06
CA ALA A 601 -51.99 36.67 5.88
C ALA A 601 -50.44 36.69 5.86
N GLY A 602 -49.71 37.54 5.10
CA GLY A 602 -50.07 38.33 3.90
C GLY A 602 -49.79 39.84 3.96
N GLU A 603 -48.81 40.36 3.18
CA GLU A 603 -48.70 41.79 2.76
C GLU A 603 -47.69 41.99 1.60
N SER A 604 -47.68 43.16 0.92
CA SER A 604 -47.06 43.37 -0.41
C SER A 604 -46.90 44.84 -0.88
N GLU A 605 -45.80 45.19 -1.59
CA GLU A 605 -45.63 46.37 -2.49
C GLU A 605 -44.35 46.16 -3.37
N THR A 606 -44.13 46.48 -4.66
CA THR A 606 -44.85 47.08 -5.83
C THR A 606 -44.57 48.53 -6.29
N ALA A 607 -43.39 48.79 -6.89
CA ALA A 607 -43.06 49.86 -7.87
C ALA A 607 -41.86 49.37 -8.74
N GLU A 608 -41.73 49.53 -10.07
CA GLU A 608 -41.78 50.72 -10.98
C GLU A 608 -40.57 51.68 -10.82
N ASP A 609 -39.91 52.24 -11.85
CA ASP A 609 -39.86 52.01 -13.32
C ASP A 609 -38.62 52.76 -13.92
N SER A 610 -38.20 52.44 -15.16
CA SER A 610 -37.25 53.20 -16.04
C SER A 610 -35.75 53.29 -15.62
N GLY A 611 -34.79 53.61 -16.50
CA GLY A 611 -34.80 53.68 -17.96
C GLY A 611 -33.63 54.46 -18.62
N SER A 612 -33.03 53.89 -19.68
CA SER A 612 -32.18 54.51 -20.75
C SER A 612 -30.75 55.04 -20.48
N ASP A 613 -29.87 54.73 -21.46
CA ASP A 613 -28.72 55.47 -22.05
C ASP A 613 -27.61 56.15 -21.21
N GLY A 614 -26.36 56.13 -21.74
CA GLY A 614 -25.28 56.96 -21.16
C GLY A 614 -23.79 56.72 -21.51
N ALA A 615 -23.41 56.30 -22.72
CA ALA A 615 -22.03 56.55 -23.22
C ALA A 615 -21.98 57.95 -23.89
N PRO A 616 -20.82 58.68 -24.01
CA PRO A 616 -19.43 58.18 -24.03
C PRO A 616 -18.32 59.07 -23.38
N GLY A 617 -17.08 58.54 -23.33
CA GLY A 617 -15.93 59.17 -24.01
C GLY A 617 -15.02 60.25 -23.35
N ASN A 618 -13.80 59.82 -22.98
CA ASN A 618 -12.49 60.42 -23.38
C ASN A 618 -11.90 61.67 -22.65
N GLY A 619 -10.54 61.69 -22.52
CA GLY A 619 -9.68 62.79 -22.03
C GLY A 619 -8.97 62.48 -20.69
N ARG A 620 -7.66 62.14 -20.63
CA ARG A 620 -6.42 62.97 -20.75
C ARG A 620 -6.29 64.03 -19.62
N SER A 621 -5.15 64.26 -18.94
CA SER A 621 -3.69 64.18 -19.25
C SER A 621 -2.87 64.12 -17.92
N ALA A 622 -1.53 64.17 -17.80
CA ALA A 622 -0.35 63.60 -18.47
C ALA A 622 0.94 64.07 -17.72
N GLU A 623 2.09 63.37 -17.88
CA GLU A 623 3.52 63.70 -17.55
C GLU A 623 4.24 62.37 -17.22
N GLU A 624 5.24 61.81 -17.95
CA GLU A 624 6.14 62.18 -19.06
C GLU A 624 7.47 62.89 -18.68
N VAL A 625 8.61 62.21 -18.92
CA VAL A 625 10.00 62.76 -18.98
C VAL A 625 10.86 61.93 -19.96
N GLU A 626 11.75 62.58 -20.74
CA GLU A 626 12.61 62.03 -21.81
C GLU A 626 14.03 62.69 -21.78
N ALA A 627 15.12 62.29 -22.49
CA ALA A 627 15.33 61.23 -23.49
C ALA A 627 16.81 60.75 -23.62
N THR A 628 17.01 59.43 -23.78
CA THR A 628 17.84 58.79 -24.84
C THR A 628 19.37 59.18 -24.91
N PRO A 629 20.14 59.04 -26.02
CA PRO A 629 21.14 57.95 -26.18
C PRO A 629 22.64 58.36 -26.31
N ALA A 630 23.52 57.35 -26.38
CA ALA A 630 24.84 57.38 -27.05
C ALA A 630 25.24 55.97 -27.57
N ALA A 631 26.24 55.88 -28.46
CA ALA A 631 26.70 54.64 -29.13
C ALA A 631 28.24 54.65 -29.36
N ASP A 632 28.76 53.68 -30.14
CA ASP A 632 30.16 53.46 -30.58
C ASP A 632 31.18 53.08 -29.48
N ASP A 633 32.25 52.30 -29.74
CA ASP A 633 32.63 51.40 -30.85
C ASP A 633 33.83 50.50 -30.39
N ALA A 634 33.99 49.29 -30.95
CA ALA A 634 35.24 48.52 -31.08
C ALA A 634 35.01 47.14 -31.73
N ALA A 635 35.59 46.89 -32.91
CA ALA A 635 35.50 45.61 -33.64
C ALA A 635 36.73 44.69 -33.51
N HIS A 636 36.57 43.41 -33.87
CA HIS A 636 37.43 42.54 -34.72
C HIS A 636 36.63 41.22 -34.94
N ASP A 637 36.34 40.73 -36.15
CA ASP A 637 37.24 40.23 -37.23
C ASP A 637 37.84 38.85 -36.90
N ASP A 638 37.94 37.83 -37.77
CA ASP A 638 37.25 37.44 -39.03
C ASP A 638 37.65 35.93 -39.31
N GLU A 639 37.26 35.13 -40.31
CA GLU A 639 36.44 35.23 -41.55
C GLU A 639 35.93 33.79 -41.91
N ALA A 640 35.25 33.65 -43.04
CA ALA A 640 35.24 32.46 -43.92
C ALA A 640 34.30 31.26 -43.64
N ALA A 641 33.85 30.67 -44.76
CA ALA A 641 33.03 29.47 -44.85
C ALA A 641 33.36 28.67 -46.13
N ARG A 642 32.69 27.51 -46.28
CA ARG A 642 32.52 26.68 -47.50
C ARG A 642 33.64 25.72 -47.96
N GLU A 643 33.12 24.65 -48.56
CA GLU A 643 33.68 23.78 -49.62
C GLU A 643 34.85 22.83 -49.29
N GLY A 644 34.81 21.65 -49.91
CA GLY A 644 35.93 20.70 -49.97
C GLY A 644 35.77 19.37 -49.23
N GLY A 645 35.13 18.40 -49.88
CA GLY A 645 35.60 17.00 -49.81
C GLY A 645 36.15 16.59 -51.19
N PRO A 646 36.63 15.35 -51.40
CA PRO A 646 36.86 14.25 -50.45
C PRO A 646 38.34 13.78 -50.45
N GLN A 647 38.67 12.75 -49.65
CA GLN A 647 39.52 11.57 -50.01
C GLN A 647 40.13 10.87 -48.78
N SER A 648 39.67 9.65 -48.49
CA SER A 648 40.47 8.43 -48.22
C SER A 648 39.53 7.28 -47.87
#